data_AF-A0A9D2SZH7-F1
#
_entry.id   AF-A0A9D2SZH7-F1
#
_cell.length_a   1.000
_cell.length_b   1.000
_cell.length_c   1.000
_cell.angle_alpha   90.00
_cell.angle_beta   90.00
_cell.angle_gamma   90.00
#
_symmetry.space_group_name_H-M   'P 1'
#
loop_
_entity.id
_entity.type
_entity.pdbx_description
1 polymer ?
#
loop_
_entity_poly.entity_id
_entity_poly.type
_entity_poly.pdbx_seq_one_letter_code
_entity_poly.pdbx_strand_id
1 'polypeptide(L)'
;MKKWYRKTVVKAVLLAVAIISGAMMTTNLLGALTLAGTANPVEVWKLAGQPFEESEDFNSMVQSMMVQVMERIRLEKMFETDGAYNADKLVDVMEYSKNGSISGENSSGVAYTLEELENWSEDYNSGEGTLYDDNSVIVCERADGSYYYYYLSDFLALLNNEQLVLVMDGADPDQFLEGLENGEYTTSGQYDFQILNSEGDVVYTDCWNFGESLREKYAPDGAENLLQIVNENPQLNGKLSIIYDNLATVLSSIYSDIQTYQSGWAYLTEGNTNFTYLYINEDTKKVQTNKGEYQDYEKAEDNIAEMKAGDSVKYMVVYPKLSDFETNMSISVSNEWDTVRTYENRRNFNSILAVAVDTDFPIQDQFYEGKQNYDQNAPFLRNSLILAVAAGLLFLISTIWLTLAAGRSEKDNALRLTSFDRWKTEIAALIVIGVWGLGTVLFLSVENGIGSVSQFTDTAAAYYNEAVLYEGPVIYYSGMFTNMFSLFDITALFLYGLFTFACFFLGYLSLVKRIKGKRLWADSVCRMVISFGSTVLSERSVTTRAGIVTGIFVIIQWLALASGGSSMFILLMLAADIAVIYLVLSSAVAKGRLKKGIEEIASGNMNYKVPLGGLKGSNRKLAEQLNDIGGGLNKAVEEGMRNERLKTDLITNVSHDIKTPLTSIINYVDILKRENIQDPKIRGYLDILEAKAQRLKTLTEDVVEASKVSSGNIVLEYMDVDLSEMIQQTEGEFAEKFTARNLSVVVNLPEEPAVIHVDGRRMWRVLENIFGNAAKYAMPGTRVYADLGVDEESVSFSLKNVSEQQLNISADELTERFIRGDISRSTEGSGLGLSIAKSLTEMQGGRFELYLDGDLFRVNIRFPRVRR
;
A
#
# COMPACT_ATOMS: atom_id res chain seq x y z
N MET A 1 48.20 17.86 1.87
CA MET A 1 47.05 18.79 2.02
C MET A 1 46.08 18.28 3.07
N LYS A 2 45.88 19.04 4.15
CA LYS A 2 45.04 18.64 5.30
C LYS A 2 43.61 18.35 4.83
N LYS A 3 43.09 17.15 5.12
CA LYS A 3 41.71 16.71 4.83
C LYS A 3 40.68 17.39 5.76
N TRP A 4 40.78 18.71 5.96
CA TRP A 4 39.92 19.48 6.87
C TRP A 4 38.43 19.31 6.52
N TYR A 5 38.16 19.25 5.22
CA TYR A 5 36.86 19.01 4.60
C TYR A 5 36.25 17.62 4.90
N ARG A 6 36.96 16.70 5.57
CA ARG A 6 36.43 15.37 5.94
C ARG A 6 35.92 15.30 7.38
N LYS A 7 36.17 16.34 8.18
CA LYS A 7 35.77 16.40 9.59
C LYS A 7 34.26 16.45 9.72
N THR A 8 33.72 15.72 10.70
CA THR A 8 32.29 15.74 11.03
C THR A 8 31.77 17.16 11.28
N VAL A 9 32.58 18.00 11.95
CA VAL A 9 32.26 19.41 12.22
C VAL A 9 32.04 20.20 10.92
N VAL A 10 32.89 20.01 9.91
CA VAL A 10 32.76 20.72 8.62
C VAL A 10 31.49 20.29 7.88
N LYS A 11 31.11 19.02 7.97
CA LYS A 11 29.86 18.53 7.38
C LYS A 11 28.62 19.07 8.08
N ALA A 12 28.66 19.18 9.41
CA ALA A 12 27.57 19.77 10.19
C ALA A 12 27.41 21.26 9.88
N VAL A 13 28.51 22.00 9.79
CA VAL A 13 28.51 23.41 9.37
C VAL A 13 27.95 23.55 7.95
N LEU A 14 28.40 22.74 7.00
CA LEU A 14 27.90 22.79 5.63
C LEU A 14 26.44 22.40 5.50
N LEU A 15 25.94 21.48 6.34
CA LEU A 15 24.52 21.16 6.43
C LEU A 15 23.71 22.36 6.95
N ALA A 16 24.19 23.02 8.01
CA ALA A 16 23.55 24.23 8.53
C ALA A 16 23.54 25.35 7.48
N VAL A 17 24.67 25.58 6.79
CA VAL A 17 24.77 26.54 5.69
C VAL A 17 23.79 26.18 4.58
N ALA A 18 23.66 24.90 4.19
CA ALA A 18 22.71 24.49 3.16
C ALA A 18 21.25 24.72 3.59
N ILE A 19 20.89 24.40 4.83
CA ILE A 19 19.53 24.62 5.33
C ILE A 19 19.21 26.13 5.39
N ILE A 20 20.12 26.93 5.97
CA ILE A 20 19.96 28.38 6.10
C ILE A 20 19.90 29.05 4.73
N SER A 21 20.82 28.72 3.82
CA SER A 21 20.83 29.30 2.47
C SER A 21 19.62 28.88 1.64
N GLY A 22 19.13 27.65 1.79
CA GLY A 22 17.88 27.22 1.19
C GLY A 22 16.69 28.04 1.69
N ALA A 23 16.56 28.17 3.02
CA ALA A 23 15.50 28.97 3.64
C ALA A 23 15.59 30.45 3.23
N MET A 24 16.79 31.05 3.26
CA MET A 24 17.01 32.43 2.81
C MET A 24 16.62 32.59 1.34
N MET A 25 17.03 31.67 0.48
CA MET A 25 16.68 31.71 -0.95
C MET A 25 15.17 31.71 -1.13
N THR A 26 14.45 30.78 -0.49
CA THR A 26 12.99 30.69 -0.62
C THR A 26 12.29 31.90 -0.05
N THR A 27 12.66 32.37 1.14
CA THR A 27 12.01 33.53 1.77
C THR A 27 12.20 34.80 0.95
N ASN A 28 13.43 35.06 0.47
CA ASN A 28 13.71 36.26 -0.33
C ASN A 28 13.08 36.17 -1.73
N LEU A 29 13.07 34.97 -2.34
CA LEU A 29 12.44 34.78 -3.64
C LEU A 29 10.92 34.94 -3.54
N LEU A 30 10.26 34.24 -2.61
CA LEU A 30 8.81 34.35 -2.42
C LEU A 30 8.42 35.78 -2.04
N GLY A 31 9.16 36.41 -1.13
CA GLY A 31 9.02 37.83 -0.79
C GLY A 31 9.07 38.74 -2.02
N ALA A 32 10.08 38.58 -2.86
CA ALA A 32 10.23 39.38 -4.08
C ALA A 32 9.10 39.15 -5.08
N LEU A 33 8.70 37.90 -5.31
CA LEU A 33 7.63 37.57 -6.26
C LEU A 33 6.26 38.09 -5.77
N THR A 34 5.98 37.95 -4.48
CA THR A 34 4.73 38.44 -3.88
C THR A 34 4.66 39.97 -3.88
N LEU A 35 5.76 40.68 -3.60
CA LEU A 35 5.79 42.13 -3.75
C LEU A 35 5.63 42.56 -5.19
N ALA A 36 6.35 41.94 -6.13
CA ALA A 36 6.29 42.36 -7.52
C ALA A 36 4.96 42.01 -8.20
N GLY A 37 4.19 41.05 -7.68
CA GLY A 37 2.93 40.60 -8.29
C GLY A 37 3.13 39.83 -9.60
N THR A 38 4.36 39.44 -9.93
CA THR A 38 4.69 38.72 -11.16
C THR A 38 5.76 37.67 -10.92
N ALA A 39 5.63 36.52 -11.59
CA ALA A 39 6.66 35.48 -11.63
C ALA A 39 7.72 35.75 -12.70
N ASN A 40 7.56 36.77 -13.55
CA ASN A 40 8.46 37.09 -14.64
C ASN A 40 9.70 37.84 -14.13
N PRO A 41 10.90 37.22 -14.11
CA PRO A 41 12.09 37.83 -13.51
C PRO A 41 12.52 39.15 -14.18
N VAL A 42 12.19 39.33 -15.47
CA VAL A 42 12.51 40.55 -16.21
C VAL A 42 11.66 41.73 -15.71
N GLU A 43 10.37 41.50 -15.48
CA GLU A 43 9.45 42.50 -14.93
C GLU A 43 9.82 42.84 -13.48
N VAL A 44 10.10 41.83 -12.64
CA VAL A 44 10.54 42.06 -11.25
C VAL A 44 11.79 42.95 -11.21
N TRP A 45 12.77 42.70 -12.09
CA TRP A 45 13.98 43.50 -12.14
C TRP A 45 13.72 44.92 -12.68
N LYS A 46 12.81 45.08 -13.64
CA LYS A 46 12.38 46.38 -14.17
C LYS A 46 11.70 47.22 -13.07
N LEU A 47 10.75 46.63 -12.34
CA LEU A 47 10.06 47.25 -11.21
C LEU A 47 11.03 47.74 -10.13
N ALA A 48 12.07 46.97 -9.83
CA ALA A 48 13.07 47.31 -8.82
C ALA A 48 13.98 48.52 -9.19
N GLY A 49 13.92 49.02 -10.43
CA GLY A 49 14.81 50.05 -10.95
C GLY A 49 14.15 51.26 -11.60
N GLN A 50 12.83 51.23 -11.81
CA GLN A 50 12.08 52.33 -12.41
C GLN A 50 11.45 53.24 -11.34
N PRO A 51 11.24 54.53 -11.63
CA PRO A 51 10.49 55.42 -10.75
C PRO A 51 8.99 55.07 -10.77
N PHE A 52 8.25 55.45 -9.73
CA PHE A 52 6.83 55.12 -9.57
C PHE A 52 5.98 55.60 -10.74
N GLU A 53 6.24 56.80 -11.24
CA GLU A 53 5.50 57.48 -12.31
C GLU A 53 5.67 56.79 -13.68
N GLU A 54 6.67 55.92 -13.82
CA GLU A 54 6.91 55.08 -15.00
C GLU A 54 6.48 53.62 -14.78
N SER A 55 5.93 53.32 -13.60
CA SER A 55 5.49 51.98 -13.24
C SER A 55 4.13 51.63 -13.82
N GLU A 56 3.89 50.33 -13.98
CA GLU A 56 2.58 49.80 -14.36
C GLU A 56 1.55 50.06 -13.25
N ASP A 57 1.95 50.02 -11.98
CA ASP A 57 1.08 50.34 -10.84
C ASP A 57 0.52 51.76 -10.91
N PHE A 58 1.36 52.74 -11.25
CA PHE A 58 0.92 54.12 -11.45
C PHE A 58 -0.02 54.23 -12.66
N ASN A 59 0.29 53.56 -13.78
CA ASN A 59 -0.60 53.54 -14.93
C ASN A 59 -1.98 52.96 -14.58
N SER A 60 -2.00 51.83 -13.88
CA SER A 60 -3.22 51.17 -13.38
C SER A 60 -4.02 52.05 -12.44
N MET A 61 -3.36 52.86 -11.63
CA MET A 61 -4.00 53.82 -10.75
C MET A 61 -4.67 54.97 -11.50
N VAL A 62 -3.99 55.53 -12.52
CA VAL A 62 -4.58 56.54 -13.41
C VAL A 62 -5.76 55.97 -14.18
N GLN A 63 -5.65 54.72 -14.68
CA GLN A 63 -6.74 54.01 -15.34
C GLN A 63 -7.93 53.80 -14.40
N SER A 64 -7.69 53.38 -13.15
CA SER A 64 -8.73 53.23 -12.14
C SER A 64 -9.45 54.54 -11.89
N MET A 65 -8.72 55.64 -11.73
CA MET A 65 -9.31 56.98 -11.57
C MET A 65 -10.08 57.45 -12.80
N MET A 66 -9.57 57.14 -14.01
CA MET A 66 -10.29 57.39 -15.25
C MET A 66 -11.63 56.65 -15.29
N VAL A 67 -11.66 55.37 -14.92
CA VAL A 67 -12.88 54.55 -14.84
C VAL A 67 -13.85 55.13 -13.81
N GLN A 68 -13.36 55.54 -12.63
CA GLN A 68 -14.19 56.19 -11.60
C GLN A 68 -14.82 57.50 -12.10
N VAL A 69 -14.09 58.29 -12.89
CA VAL A 69 -14.64 59.50 -13.54
C VAL A 69 -15.72 59.14 -14.55
N MET A 70 -15.48 58.15 -15.43
CA MET A 70 -16.48 57.74 -16.42
C MET A 70 -17.73 57.16 -15.76
N GLU A 71 -17.54 56.40 -14.68
CA GLU A 71 -18.64 55.83 -13.90
C GLU A 71 -19.45 56.90 -13.20
N ARG A 72 -18.80 57.89 -12.58
CA ARG A 72 -19.45 59.08 -12.04
C ARG A 72 -20.32 59.77 -13.09
N ILE A 73 -19.77 60.03 -14.28
CA ILE A 73 -20.49 60.72 -15.36
C ILE A 73 -21.69 59.89 -15.84
N ARG A 74 -21.53 58.56 -15.94
CA ARG A 74 -22.61 57.62 -16.28
C ARG A 74 -23.74 57.70 -15.27
N LEU A 75 -23.43 57.60 -13.98
CA LEU A 75 -24.41 57.58 -12.89
C LEU A 75 -25.10 58.94 -12.71
N GLU A 76 -24.36 60.06 -12.77
CA GLU A 76 -24.95 61.41 -12.79
C GLU A 76 -25.96 61.54 -13.95
N LYS A 77 -25.59 61.09 -15.16
CA LYS A 77 -26.50 61.10 -16.32
C LYS A 77 -27.73 60.22 -16.11
N MET A 78 -27.58 59.08 -15.44
CA MET A 78 -28.65 58.12 -15.20
C MET A 78 -29.63 58.60 -14.14
N PHE A 79 -29.15 59.14 -13.03
CA PHE A 79 -30.00 59.44 -11.86
C PHE A 79 -30.36 60.91 -11.70
N GLU A 80 -29.60 61.82 -12.30
CA GLU A 80 -29.87 63.25 -12.13
C GLU A 80 -30.77 63.83 -13.22
N THR A 81 -31.43 64.93 -12.89
CA THR A 81 -32.03 65.89 -13.82
C THR A 81 -31.66 67.29 -13.35
N ASP A 82 -31.13 68.12 -14.26
CA ASP A 82 -30.61 69.45 -13.96
C ASP A 82 -29.53 69.50 -12.85
N GLY A 83 -28.75 68.42 -12.69
CA GLY A 83 -27.61 68.35 -11.76
C GLY A 83 -27.98 67.98 -10.32
N ALA A 84 -29.17 67.41 -10.11
CA ALA A 84 -29.59 66.85 -8.83
C ALA A 84 -30.33 65.52 -9.03
N TYR A 85 -30.21 64.63 -8.05
CA TYR A 85 -30.92 63.34 -8.03
C TYR A 85 -32.43 63.54 -8.27
N ASN A 86 -32.98 62.82 -9.23
CA ASN A 86 -34.39 62.90 -9.61
C ASN A 86 -35.10 61.58 -9.30
N ALA A 87 -35.72 61.51 -8.11
CA ALA A 87 -36.52 60.38 -7.65
C ALA A 87 -37.66 60.01 -8.62
N ASP A 88 -38.26 61.01 -9.27
CA ASP A 88 -39.40 60.86 -10.18
C ASP A 88 -38.99 60.46 -11.61
N LYS A 89 -37.70 60.29 -11.88
CA LYS A 89 -37.21 59.93 -13.22
C LYS A 89 -37.66 58.53 -13.59
N LEU A 90 -38.36 58.40 -14.71
CA LEU A 90 -38.87 57.11 -15.18
C LEU A 90 -37.75 56.23 -15.73
N VAL A 91 -37.75 54.97 -15.30
CA VAL A 91 -36.85 53.92 -15.76
C VAL A 91 -37.67 52.85 -16.45
N ASP A 92 -37.54 52.79 -17.77
CA ASP A 92 -38.12 51.72 -18.59
C ASP A 92 -37.27 50.45 -18.48
N VAL A 93 -37.86 49.39 -17.95
CA VAL A 93 -37.19 48.12 -17.66
C VAL A 93 -36.65 47.45 -18.93
N MET A 94 -37.41 47.54 -20.02
CA MET A 94 -37.05 46.92 -21.30
C MET A 94 -35.96 47.71 -22.00
N GLU A 95 -35.97 49.04 -21.88
CA GLU A 95 -34.90 49.90 -22.38
C GLU A 95 -33.62 49.70 -21.58
N TYR A 96 -33.69 49.74 -20.25
CA TYR A 96 -32.54 49.61 -19.36
C TYR A 96 -31.86 48.25 -19.55
N SER A 97 -32.60 47.14 -19.53
CA SER A 97 -32.03 45.80 -19.72
C SER A 97 -31.29 45.67 -21.06
N LYS A 98 -31.74 46.38 -22.09
CA LYS A 98 -31.14 46.35 -23.43
C LYS A 98 -29.93 47.27 -23.58
N ASN A 99 -30.00 48.49 -23.05
CA ASN A 99 -29.07 49.57 -23.36
C ASN A 99 -28.20 50.00 -22.16
N GLY A 100 -28.56 49.63 -20.92
CA GLY A 100 -27.89 50.05 -19.70
C GLY A 100 -28.01 51.56 -19.41
N SER A 101 -29.04 52.22 -19.95
CA SER A 101 -29.22 53.68 -19.85
C SER A 101 -30.66 54.05 -19.52
N ILE A 102 -30.84 55.18 -18.83
CA ILE A 102 -32.15 55.72 -18.46
C ILE A 102 -32.43 56.95 -19.34
N SER A 103 -33.45 56.86 -20.20
CA SER A 103 -33.91 57.98 -21.04
C SER A 103 -34.81 58.96 -20.27
N GLY A 104 -35.52 58.48 -19.23
CA GLY A 104 -36.58 59.22 -18.56
C GLY A 104 -37.95 59.09 -19.23
N GLU A 105 -38.08 58.25 -20.27
CA GLU A 105 -39.32 58.04 -21.02
C GLU A 105 -39.87 56.62 -20.82
N ASN A 106 -41.21 56.48 -20.78
CA ASN A 106 -41.89 55.19 -20.77
C ASN A 106 -42.13 54.72 -22.20
N SER A 107 -41.22 53.91 -22.75
CA SER A 107 -41.21 53.51 -24.16
C SER A 107 -41.90 52.16 -24.43
N SER A 108 -41.85 51.25 -23.47
CA SER A 108 -42.36 49.88 -23.56
C SER A 108 -43.68 49.67 -22.83
N GLY A 109 -44.05 50.61 -21.95
CA GLY A 109 -45.16 50.48 -21.00
C GLY A 109 -44.72 49.90 -19.65
N VAL A 110 -43.52 49.30 -19.55
CA VAL A 110 -42.99 48.73 -18.30
C VAL A 110 -41.94 49.68 -17.74
N ALA A 111 -42.41 50.77 -17.12
CA ALA A 111 -41.55 51.75 -16.49
C ALA A 111 -41.97 52.01 -15.04
N TYR A 112 -41.00 52.37 -14.21
CA TYR A 112 -41.18 52.70 -12.80
C TYR A 112 -40.39 53.96 -12.46
N THR A 113 -40.75 54.67 -11.40
CA THR A 113 -39.92 55.77 -10.92
C THR A 113 -38.61 55.24 -10.33
N LEU A 114 -37.56 56.06 -10.35
CA LEU A 114 -36.27 55.68 -9.80
C LEU A 114 -36.35 55.38 -8.30
N GLU A 115 -37.14 56.14 -7.54
CA GLU A 115 -37.37 55.89 -6.11
C GLU A 115 -38.09 54.54 -5.84
N GLU A 116 -39.07 54.17 -6.67
CA GLU A 116 -39.73 52.86 -6.54
C GLU A 116 -38.76 51.72 -6.81
N LEU A 117 -37.93 51.82 -7.86
CA LEU A 117 -36.93 50.80 -8.16
C LEU A 117 -35.81 50.76 -7.13
N GLU A 118 -35.39 51.90 -6.58
CA GLU A 118 -34.44 51.95 -5.45
C GLU A 118 -34.97 51.14 -4.27
N ASN A 119 -36.18 51.47 -3.80
CA ASN A 119 -36.82 50.80 -2.68
C ASN A 119 -37.15 49.32 -2.97
N TRP A 120 -37.44 48.96 -4.21
CA TRP A 120 -37.69 47.56 -4.58
C TRP A 120 -36.38 46.77 -4.68
N SER A 121 -35.33 47.39 -5.19
CA SER A 121 -34.02 46.77 -5.36
C SER A 121 -33.35 46.44 -4.03
N GLU A 122 -33.55 47.28 -3.00
CA GLU A 122 -33.04 47.03 -1.65
C GLU A 122 -33.65 45.77 -1.04
N ASP A 123 -34.99 45.62 -1.09
CA ASP A 123 -35.68 44.41 -0.64
C ASP A 123 -35.26 43.17 -1.45
N TYR A 124 -35.10 43.33 -2.77
CA TYR A 124 -34.69 42.24 -3.66
C TYR A 124 -33.30 41.70 -3.30
N ASN A 125 -32.33 42.59 -3.04
CA ASN A 125 -30.94 42.19 -2.74
C ASN A 125 -30.72 41.82 -1.27
N SER A 126 -31.50 42.36 -0.33
CA SER A 126 -31.43 41.97 1.09
C SER A 126 -31.99 40.57 1.35
N GLY A 127 -32.81 40.05 0.42
CA GLY A 127 -33.51 38.78 0.57
C GLY A 127 -34.62 38.85 1.63
N GLU A 128 -35.09 40.05 1.96
CA GLU A 128 -36.16 40.26 2.92
C GLU A 128 -37.53 39.97 2.26
N GLY A 129 -38.18 38.89 2.69
CA GLY A 129 -39.52 38.50 2.21
C GLY A 129 -39.51 37.43 1.10
N THR A 130 -40.69 37.17 0.52
CA THR A 130 -40.84 36.29 -0.65
C THR A 130 -40.72 37.13 -1.93
N LEU A 131 -39.65 36.90 -2.70
CA LEU A 131 -39.38 37.63 -3.95
C LEU A 131 -40.22 37.12 -5.12
N TYR A 132 -40.55 35.83 -5.09
CA TYR A 132 -41.37 35.16 -6.09
C TYR A 132 -42.59 34.55 -5.38
N ASP A 133 -43.73 34.62 -6.04
CA ASP A 133 -44.95 33.96 -5.62
C ASP A 133 -45.14 32.70 -6.47
N ASP A 134 -45.26 31.55 -5.78
CA ASP A 134 -45.56 30.29 -6.42
C ASP A 134 -47.02 30.26 -6.87
N ASN A 135 -47.22 29.84 -8.11
CA ASN A 135 -48.52 29.51 -8.67
C ASN A 135 -49.54 30.65 -8.75
N SER A 136 -49.09 31.91 -8.65
CA SER A 136 -49.99 33.07 -8.52
C SER A 136 -50.51 33.63 -9.84
N VAL A 137 -49.95 33.24 -10.99
CA VAL A 137 -50.34 33.73 -12.32
C VAL A 137 -50.82 32.58 -13.20
N ILE A 138 -51.97 32.76 -13.84
CA ILE A 138 -52.55 31.84 -14.82
C ILE A 138 -52.39 32.43 -16.22
N VAL A 139 -51.95 31.60 -17.16
CA VAL A 139 -51.84 31.93 -18.59
C VAL A 139 -52.95 31.21 -19.32
N CYS A 140 -53.74 31.94 -20.10
CA CYS A 140 -54.78 31.39 -20.95
C CYS A 140 -54.53 31.73 -22.42
N GLU A 141 -54.61 30.74 -23.31
CA GLU A 141 -54.50 30.91 -24.76
C GLU A 141 -55.89 31.20 -25.36
N ARG A 142 -55.99 32.30 -26.11
CA ARG A 142 -57.19 32.69 -26.86
C ARG A 142 -57.25 31.94 -28.19
N ALA A 143 -58.44 31.88 -28.77
CA ALA A 143 -58.67 31.22 -30.06
C ALA A 143 -57.87 31.80 -31.25
N ASP A 144 -57.33 33.02 -31.12
CA ASP A 144 -56.46 33.66 -32.12
C ASP A 144 -54.96 33.39 -31.90
N GLY A 145 -54.61 32.60 -30.88
CA GLY A 145 -53.23 32.27 -30.50
C GLY A 145 -52.53 33.33 -29.64
N SER A 146 -53.23 34.40 -29.24
CA SER A 146 -52.72 35.34 -28.25
C SER A 146 -52.96 34.83 -26.82
N TYR A 147 -52.17 35.31 -25.87
CA TYR A 147 -52.27 34.91 -24.47
C TYR A 147 -53.02 35.96 -23.65
N TYR A 148 -53.61 35.54 -22.55
CA TYR A 148 -54.12 36.43 -21.52
C TYR A 148 -53.67 35.93 -20.15
N TYR A 149 -53.14 36.82 -19.34
CA TYR A 149 -52.59 36.55 -18.02
C TYR A 149 -53.55 37.04 -16.95
N TYR A 150 -53.80 36.20 -15.95
CA TYR A 150 -54.61 36.53 -14.78
C TYR A 150 -53.83 36.30 -13.50
N TYR A 151 -54.07 37.10 -12.47
CA TYR A 151 -53.79 36.64 -11.11
C TYR A 151 -54.76 35.51 -10.74
N LEU A 152 -54.27 34.47 -10.07
CA LEU A 152 -55.02 33.25 -9.74
C LEU A 152 -56.35 33.59 -9.04
N SER A 153 -56.32 34.50 -8.06
CA SER A 153 -57.52 34.92 -7.33
C SER A 153 -58.61 35.51 -8.23
N ASP A 154 -58.20 36.30 -9.23
CA ASP A 154 -59.12 36.97 -10.13
C ASP A 154 -59.71 35.98 -11.14
N PHE A 155 -58.88 35.08 -11.65
CA PHE A 155 -59.32 34.00 -12.55
C PHE A 155 -60.38 33.11 -11.88
N LEU A 156 -60.12 32.67 -10.65
CA LEU A 156 -61.07 31.85 -9.88
C LEU A 156 -62.36 32.62 -9.55
N ALA A 157 -62.27 33.93 -9.28
CA ALA A 157 -63.45 34.76 -9.05
C ALA A 157 -64.35 34.84 -10.30
N LEU A 158 -63.77 34.90 -11.51
CA LEU A 158 -64.53 34.89 -12.76
C LEU A 158 -65.30 33.57 -12.97
N LEU A 159 -64.69 32.43 -12.61
CA LEU A 159 -65.33 31.11 -12.66
C LEU A 159 -66.44 30.99 -11.62
N ASN A 160 -66.17 31.39 -10.37
CA ASN A 160 -67.13 31.33 -9.26
C ASN A 160 -68.36 32.23 -9.48
N ASN A 161 -68.19 33.35 -10.19
CA ASN A 161 -69.28 34.26 -10.55
C ASN A 161 -70.00 33.87 -11.86
N GLU A 162 -69.71 32.69 -12.42
CA GLU A 162 -70.27 32.18 -13.69
C GLU A 162 -70.03 33.12 -14.89
N GLN A 163 -69.00 33.97 -14.83
CA GLN A 163 -68.59 34.85 -15.93
C GLN A 163 -67.73 34.11 -16.95
N LEU A 164 -66.97 33.11 -16.47
CA LEU A 164 -66.28 32.11 -17.27
C LEU A 164 -66.84 30.73 -16.92
N VAL A 165 -67.03 29.88 -17.93
CA VAL A 165 -67.53 28.51 -17.75
C VAL A 165 -66.54 27.53 -18.39
N LEU A 166 -65.93 26.69 -17.58
CA LEU A 166 -65.00 25.64 -18.01
C LEU A 166 -65.78 24.43 -18.56
N VAL A 167 -65.52 24.04 -19.80
CA VAL A 167 -66.12 22.88 -20.47
C VAL A 167 -65.02 21.91 -20.87
N MET A 168 -64.99 20.73 -20.25
CA MET A 168 -64.00 19.68 -20.48
C MET A 168 -64.66 18.41 -21.03
N ASP A 169 -63.96 17.68 -21.91
CA ASP A 169 -64.40 16.36 -22.37
C ASP A 169 -63.66 15.25 -21.60
N GLY A 170 -64.41 14.46 -20.82
CA GLY A 170 -63.88 13.29 -20.11
C GLY A 170 -63.05 13.54 -18.84
N ALA A 171 -62.91 14.79 -18.38
CA ALA A 171 -62.22 15.17 -17.14
C ALA A 171 -63.15 15.94 -16.17
N ASP A 172 -62.88 15.86 -14.87
CA ASP A 172 -63.61 16.58 -13.82
C ASP A 172 -63.10 18.03 -13.72
N PRO A 173 -63.94 19.05 -14.01
CA PRO A 173 -63.54 20.45 -13.92
C PRO A 173 -62.99 20.86 -12.55
N ASP A 174 -63.57 20.32 -11.47
CA ASP A 174 -63.15 20.68 -10.10
C ASP A 174 -61.74 20.15 -9.81
N GLN A 175 -61.42 18.94 -10.28
CA GLN A 175 -60.08 18.35 -10.15
C GLN A 175 -59.03 19.11 -10.97
N PHE A 176 -59.40 19.60 -12.15
CA PHE A 176 -58.51 20.44 -12.96
C PHE A 176 -58.23 21.78 -12.26
N LEU A 177 -59.26 22.43 -11.69
CA LEU A 177 -59.08 23.69 -10.96
C LEU A 177 -58.22 23.51 -9.71
N GLU A 178 -58.42 22.43 -8.94
CA GLU A 178 -57.56 22.11 -7.78
C GLU A 178 -56.10 21.88 -8.20
N GLY A 179 -55.86 21.16 -9.30
CA GLY A 179 -54.50 20.98 -9.83
C GLY A 179 -53.89 22.28 -10.39
N LEU A 180 -54.70 23.18 -10.95
CA LEU A 180 -54.26 24.49 -11.42
C LEU A 180 -53.85 25.41 -10.26
N GLU A 181 -54.61 25.41 -9.15
CA GLU A 181 -54.30 26.11 -7.91
C GLU A 181 -53.03 25.57 -7.25
N ASN A 182 -52.86 24.24 -7.24
CA ASN A 182 -51.69 23.59 -6.67
C ASN A 182 -50.43 23.66 -7.56
N GLY A 183 -50.53 24.24 -8.77
CA GLY A 183 -49.41 24.36 -9.70
C GLY A 183 -49.00 23.05 -10.39
N GLU A 184 -49.88 22.08 -10.46
CA GLU A 184 -49.61 20.78 -11.10
C GLU A 184 -49.49 20.92 -12.63
N TYR A 185 -50.11 21.94 -13.21
CA TYR A 185 -50.19 22.18 -14.65
C TYR A 185 -49.41 23.44 -15.04
N THR A 186 -48.11 23.32 -15.29
CA THR A 186 -47.23 24.46 -15.65
C THR A 186 -46.96 24.62 -17.15
N THR A 187 -47.59 23.78 -17.98
CA THR A 187 -47.39 23.77 -19.43
C THR A 187 -48.71 23.59 -20.16
N SER A 188 -48.86 24.26 -21.31
CA SER A 188 -49.97 24.10 -22.25
C SER A 188 -50.14 22.65 -22.73
N GLY A 189 -51.39 22.27 -23.07
CA GLY A 189 -51.75 21.04 -23.77
C GLY A 189 -51.91 19.81 -22.87
N GLN A 190 -52.14 20.01 -21.56
CA GLN A 190 -52.36 18.91 -20.61
C GLN A 190 -53.74 18.24 -20.78
N TYR A 191 -54.78 19.02 -21.09
CA TYR A 191 -56.17 18.56 -21.26
C TYR A 191 -56.83 19.25 -22.47
N ASP A 192 -57.78 18.57 -23.11
CA ASP A 192 -58.65 19.17 -24.12
C ASP A 192 -59.87 19.81 -23.44
N PHE A 193 -59.90 21.14 -23.36
CA PHE A 193 -61.03 21.90 -22.80
C PHE A 193 -61.23 23.26 -23.49
N GLN A 194 -62.34 23.91 -23.21
CA GLN A 194 -62.65 25.26 -23.64
C GLN A 194 -63.23 26.06 -22.48
N ILE A 195 -62.92 27.37 -22.42
CA ILE A 195 -63.56 28.29 -21.50
C ILE A 195 -64.49 29.22 -22.27
N LEU A 196 -65.76 29.22 -21.89
CA LEU A 196 -66.82 30.03 -22.49
C LEU A 196 -67.05 31.30 -21.66
N ASN A 197 -67.45 32.40 -22.29
CA ASN A 197 -67.99 33.57 -21.57
C ASN A 197 -69.47 33.37 -21.19
N SER A 198 -70.04 34.37 -20.49
CA SER A 198 -71.47 34.42 -20.15
C SER A 198 -72.45 34.39 -21.35
N GLU A 199 -71.96 34.64 -22.57
CA GLU A 199 -72.74 34.61 -23.82
C GLU A 199 -72.65 33.25 -24.54
N GLY A 200 -71.78 32.35 -24.07
CA GLY A 200 -71.56 31.02 -24.64
C GLY A 200 -70.51 30.95 -25.75
N ASP A 201 -69.74 32.02 -25.98
CA ASP A 201 -68.64 32.05 -26.94
C ASP A 201 -67.34 31.51 -26.34
N VAL A 202 -66.56 30.77 -27.13
CA VAL A 202 -65.23 30.28 -26.73
C VAL A 202 -64.26 31.44 -26.62
N VAL A 203 -63.80 31.71 -25.40
CA VAL A 203 -62.81 32.76 -25.10
C VAL A 203 -61.40 32.19 -25.07
N TYR A 204 -61.22 31.05 -24.40
CA TYR A 204 -59.92 30.39 -24.24
C TYR A 204 -59.98 28.93 -24.67
N THR A 205 -58.91 28.50 -25.33
CA THR A 205 -58.71 27.13 -25.81
C THR A 205 -57.79 26.31 -24.91
N ASP A 206 -57.04 26.97 -24.03
CA ASP A 206 -56.18 26.34 -23.04
C ASP A 206 -55.86 27.33 -21.91
N CYS A 207 -55.55 26.82 -20.71
CA CYS A 207 -55.06 27.60 -19.57
C CYS A 207 -54.15 26.72 -18.70
N TRP A 208 -53.03 27.30 -18.25
CA TRP A 208 -52.09 26.63 -17.34
C TRP A 208 -51.52 27.63 -16.34
N ASN A 209 -50.91 27.12 -15.27
CA ASN A 209 -50.23 27.92 -14.27
C ASN A 209 -48.86 28.37 -14.79
N PHE A 210 -48.49 29.63 -14.58
CA PHE A 210 -47.19 30.14 -14.99
C PHE A 210 -46.02 29.51 -14.18
N GLY A 211 -46.29 28.99 -12.98
CA GLY A 211 -45.28 28.49 -12.05
C GLY A 211 -44.84 29.62 -11.11
N GLU A 212 -43.55 29.97 -11.12
CA GLU A 212 -43.02 31.06 -10.31
C GLU A 212 -43.17 32.41 -11.04
N SER A 213 -43.73 33.40 -10.36
CA SER A 213 -43.82 34.77 -10.87
C SER A 213 -43.16 35.76 -9.92
N LEU A 214 -42.50 36.78 -10.45
CA LEU A 214 -41.87 37.80 -9.63
C LEU A 214 -42.95 38.61 -8.92
N ARG A 215 -42.83 38.73 -7.60
CA ARG A 215 -43.80 39.44 -6.79
C ARG A 215 -43.71 40.95 -7.04
N GLU A 216 -44.78 41.51 -7.58
CA GLU A 216 -44.88 42.93 -7.90
C GLU A 216 -45.04 43.77 -6.62
N LYS A 217 -44.07 44.66 -6.33
CA LYS A 217 -44.12 45.60 -5.18
C LYS A 217 -44.80 46.92 -5.55
N TYR A 218 -44.58 47.38 -6.78
CA TYR A 218 -45.12 48.63 -7.33
C TYR A 218 -45.76 48.35 -8.69
N ALA A 219 -46.81 49.08 -9.05
CA ALA A 219 -47.43 49.01 -10.37
C ALA A 219 -46.63 49.85 -11.38
N PRO A 220 -46.59 49.49 -12.67
CA PRO A 220 -45.86 50.28 -13.66
C PRO A 220 -46.57 51.61 -13.94
N ASP A 221 -45.79 52.61 -14.34
CA ASP A 221 -46.29 53.94 -14.66
C ASP A 221 -47.42 53.89 -15.72
N GLY A 222 -48.58 54.45 -15.35
CA GLY A 222 -49.76 54.49 -16.21
C GLY A 222 -50.59 53.20 -16.28
N ALA A 223 -50.29 52.17 -15.48
CA ALA A 223 -51.04 50.91 -15.42
C ALA A 223 -51.43 50.50 -13.99
N GLU A 224 -52.44 49.65 -13.84
CA GLU A 224 -52.85 49.11 -12.54
C GLU A 224 -51.91 48.01 -12.03
N ASN A 225 -51.33 47.23 -12.93
CA ASN A 225 -50.37 46.15 -12.65
C ASN A 225 -49.64 45.71 -13.93
N LEU A 226 -48.57 44.93 -13.78
CA LEU A 226 -47.78 44.44 -14.91
C LEU A 226 -48.59 43.58 -15.90
N LEU A 227 -49.49 42.72 -15.41
CA LEU A 227 -50.27 41.83 -16.27
C LEU A 227 -51.18 42.61 -17.22
N GLN A 228 -51.72 43.75 -16.80
CA GLN A 228 -52.51 44.65 -17.66
C GLN A 228 -51.71 45.05 -18.91
N ILE A 229 -50.46 45.50 -18.73
CA ILE A 229 -49.61 45.94 -19.85
C ILE A 229 -49.29 44.78 -20.79
N VAL A 230 -49.01 43.59 -20.24
CA VAL A 230 -48.71 42.39 -21.04
C VAL A 230 -49.95 41.90 -21.83
N ASN A 231 -51.14 42.08 -21.26
CA ASN A 231 -52.41 41.73 -21.90
C ASN A 231 -52.82 42.74 -22.99
N GLU A 232 -52.63 44.03 -22.75
CA GLU A 232 -53.08 45.10 -23.66
C GLU A 232 -52.06 45.41 -24.77
N ASN A 233 -50.77 45.12 -24.57
CA ASN A 233 -49.71 45.39 -25.53
C ASN A 233 -49.38 44.15 -26.39
N PRO A 234 -49.73 44.13 -27.70
CA PRO A 234 -49.45 42.99 -28.57
C PRO A 234 -47.96 42.65 -28.73
N GLN A 235 -47.05 43.60 -28.48
CA GLN A 235 -45.61 43.36 -28.57
C GLN A 235 -45.03 42.62 -27.35
N LEU A 236 -45.71 42.71 -26.21
CA LEU A 236 -45.30 42.10 -24.94
C LEU A 236 -46.06 40.81 -24.62
N ASN A 237 -47.22 40.60 -25.26
CA ASN A 237 -47.98 39.39 -25.14
C ASN A 237 -47.13 38.13 -25.41
N GLY A 238 -47.20 37.13 -24.53
CA GLY A 238 -46.35 35.93 -24.62
C GLY A 238 -44.94 36.08 -24.02
N LYS A 239 -44.55 37.26 -23.50
CA LYS A 239 -43.16 37.53 -23.05
C LYS A 239 -43.01 37.79 -21.55
N LEU A 240 -44.00 37.40 -20.72
CA LEU A 240 -43.99 37.68 -19.28
C LEU A 240 -42.70 37.19 -18.57
N SER A 241 -42.19 36.00 -18.92
CA SER A 241 -40.92 35.48 -18.37
C SER A 241 -39.73 36.40 -18.68
N ILE A 242 -39.63 36.90 -19.91
CA ILE A 242 -38.55 37.83 -20.31
C ILE A 242 -38.66 39.15 -19.53
N ILE A 243 -39.89 39.61 -19.27
CA ILE A 243 -40.12 40.84 -18.52
C ILE A 243 -39.69 40.66 -17.06
N TYR A 244 -40.03 39.53 -16.42
CA TYR A 244 -39.57 39.22 -15.07
C TYR A 244 -38.04 39.09 -14.99
N ASP A 245 -37.39 38.44 -15.96
CA ASP A 245 -35.93 38.34 -16.02
C ASP A 245 -35.28 39.73 -16.16
N ASN A 246 -35.85 40.58 -17.02
CA ASN A 246 -35.38 41.96 -17.20
C ASN A 246 -35.58 42.78 -15.93
N LEU A 247 -36.72 42.63 -15.24
CA LEU A 247 -37.00 43.35 -14.00
C LEU A 247 -36.05 42.91 -12.89
N ALA A 248 -35.80 41.62 -12.73
CA ALA A 248 -34.79 41.12 -11.78
C ALA A 248 -33.38 41.66 -12.10
N THR A 249 -33.01 41.72 -13.39
CA THR A 249 -31.74 42.31 -13.84
C THR A 249 -31.65 43.79 -13.49
N VAL A 250 -32.72 44.54 -13.72
CA VAL A 250 -32.81 45.97 -13.39
C VAL A 250 -32.72 46.18 -11.87
N LEU A 251 -33.45 45.39 -11.07
CA LEU A 251 -33.39 45.48 -9.61
C LEU A 251 -31.99 45.17 -9.08
N SER A 252 -31.30 44.16 -9.60
CA SER A 252 -29.92 43.88 -9.20
C SER A 252 -28.95 44.99 -9.62
N SER A 253 -29.07 45.50 -10.85
CA SER A 253 -28.14 46.50 -11.40
C SER A 253 -28.34 47.88 -10.77
N ILE A 254 -29.60 48.33 -10.62
CA ILE A 254 -29.91 49.63 -10.00
C ILE A 254 -29.46 49.67 -8.55
N TYR A 255 -29.57 48.57 -7.80
CA TYR A 255 -29.07 48.52 -6.44
C TYR A 255 -27.57 48.84 -6.38
N SER A 256 -26.75 48.15 -7.20
CA SER A 256 -25.30 48.38 -7.26
C SER A 256 -24.95 49.81 -7.71
N ASP A 257 -25.64 50.29 -8.76
CA ASP A 257 -25.44 51.63 -9.31
C ASP A 257 -25.78 52.73 -8.28
N ILE A 258 -26.89 52.58 -7.53
CA ILE A 258 -27.31 53.53 -6.49
C ILE A 258 -26.35 53.51 -5.32
N GLN A 259 -25.91 52.34 -4.84
CA GLN A 259 -24.92 52.26 -3.76
C GLN A 259 -23.60 52.96 -4.14
N THR A 260 -23.18 52.80 -5.41
CA THR A 260 -22.00 53.48 -5.95
C THR A 260 -22.20 55.00 -6.01
N TYR A 261 -23.36 55.46 -6.50
CA TYR A 261 -23.71 56.88 -6.54
C TYR A 261 -23.77 57.51 -5.14
N GLN A 262 -24.39 56.84 -4.17
CA GLN A 262 -24.53 57.30 -2.78
C GLN A 262 -23.19 57.34 -2.02
N SER A 263 -22.26 56.42 -2.35
CA SER A 263 -20.89 56.43 -1.80
C SER A 263 -20.13 57.72 -2.16
N GLY A 264 -20.48 58.31 -3.31
CA GLY A 264 -20.01 59.61 -3.77
C GLY A 264 -18.53 59.62 -4.19
N TRP A 265 -18.06 60.82 -4.55
CA TRP A 265 -16.75 61.04 -5.18
C TRP A 265 -15.94 62.14 -4.50
N ALA A 266 -16.04 62.27 -3.17
CA ALA A 266 -15.31 63.30 -2.41
C ALA A 266 -13.79 63.25 -2.64
N TYR A 267 -13.24 62.07 -2.89
CA TYR A 267 -11.83 61.86 -3.21
C TYR A 267 -11.41 62.40 -4.58
N LEU A 268 -12.34 62.65 -5.51
CA LEU A 268 -12.07 63.28 -6.81
C LEU A 268 -12.16 64.82 -6.76
N THR A 269 -12.55 65.41 -5.63
CA THR A 269 -12.79 66.86 -5.53
C THR A 269 -11.47 67.65 -5.55
N GLU A 270 -11.49 68.87 -6.10
CA GLU A 270 -10.35 69.79 -6.08
C GLU A 270 -9.76 69.92 -4.66
N GLY A 271 -8.44 69.82 -4.53
CA GLY A 271 -7.74 69.91 -3.25
C GLY A 271 -7.71 68.62 -2.42
N ASN A 272 -8.50 67.60 -2.77
CA ASN A 272 -8.47 66.28 -2.13
C ASN A 272 -7.66 65.23 -2.93
N THR A 273 -7.26 65.54 -4.17
CA THR A 273 -6.47 64.63 -5.01
C THR A 273 -5.45 65.36 -5.90
N ASN A 274 -4.35 64.67 -6.18
CA ASN A 274 -3.34 65.04 -7.19
C ASN A 274 -3.81 64.78 -8.63
N PHE A 275 -4.97 64.15 -8.82
CA PHE A 275 -5.56 63.82 -10.11
C PHE A 275 -6.53 64.91 -10.58
N THR A 276 -6.30 65.43 -11.77
CA THR A 276 -7.17 66.40 -12.46
C THR A 276 -7.78 65.73 -13.68
N TYR A 277 -9.09 65.87 -13.87
CA TYR A 277 -9.75 65.43 -15.09
C TYR A 277 -10.56 66.53 -15.74
N LEU A 278 -10.76 66.40 -17.04
CA LEU A 278 -11.57 67.27 -17.86
C LEU A 278 -12.26 66.40 -18.92
N TYR A 279 -13.57 66.28 -18.79
CA TYR A 279 -14.45 65.58 -19.71
C TYR A 279 -15.24 66.60 -20.50
N ILE A 280 -15.09 66.60 -21.82
CA ILE A 280 -15.74 67.52 -22.75
C ILE A 280 -16.71 66.72 -23.59
N ASN A 281 -18.00 67.01 -23.49
CA ASN A 281 -18.99 66.44 -24.39
C ASN A 281 -19.24 67.42 -25.55
N GLU A 282 -18.80 67.08 -26.76
CA GLU A 282 -18.87 67.99 -27.93
C GLU A 282 -20.30 68.20 -28.43
N ASP A 283 -21.21 67.25 -28.18
CA ASP A 283 -22.60 67.34 -28.60
C ASP A 283 -23.38 68.37 -27.76
N THR A 284 -23.14 68.39 -26.44
CA THR A 284 -23.80 69.30 -25.50
C THR A 284 -23.01 70.57 -25.21
N LYS A 285 -21.74 70.62 -25.61
CA LYS A 285 -20.77 71.68 -25.29
C LYS A 285 -20.63 71.94 -23.78
N LYS A 286 -20.72 70.87 -23.00
CA LYS A 286 -20.54 70.92 -21.54
C LYS A 286 -19.20 70.33 -21.15
N VAL A 287 -18.56 70.93 -20.15
CA VAL A 287 -17.34 70.43 -19.53
C VAL A 287 -17.63 69.99 -18.11
N GLN A 288 -17.26 68.75 -17.79
CA GLN A 288 -17.25 68.23 -16.43
C GLN A 288 -15.80 68.05 -15.98
N THR A 289 -15.46 68.63 -14.84
CA THR A 289 -14.09 68.64 -14.33
C THR A 289 -14.12 68.76 -12.82
N ASN A 290 -13.09 68.27 -12.14
CA ASN A 290 -12.87 68.56 -10.74
C ASN A 290 -12.13 69.87 -10.48
N LYS A 291 -11.66 70.58 -11.51
CA LYS A 291 -10.97 71.86 -11.36
C LYS A 291 -11.90 73.01 -11.76
N GLY A 292 -12.30 73.85 -10.79
CA GLY A 292 -13.33 74.86 -11.01
C GLY A 292 -13.01 75.85 -12.15
N GLU A 293 -11.74 76.20 -12.32
CA GLU A 293 -11.29 77.09 -13.38
C GLU A 293 -11.39 76.51 -14.81
N TYR A 294 -11.53 75.19 -14.94
CA TYR A 294 -11.58 74.50 -16.22
C TYR A 294 -13.01 74.24 -16.75
N GLN A 295 -14.05 74.74 -16.08
CA GLN A 295 -15.45 74.49 -16.45
C GLN A 295 -15.91 75.20 -17.74
N ASP A 296 -15.16 76.19 -18.22
CA ASP A 296 -15.51 76.97 -19.41
C ASP A 296 -15.17 76.21 -20.71
N TYR A 297 -16.20 75.83 -21.47
CA TYR A 297 -16.06 75.09 -22.74
C TYR A 297 -15.23 75.88 -23.77
N GLU A 298 -15.35 77.20 -23.84
CA GLU A 298 -14.60 78.00 -24.84
C GLU A 298 -13.09 77.96 -24.62
N LYS A 299 -12.65 77.60 -23.41
CA LYS A 299 -11.24 77.47 -23.01
C LYS A 299 -10.78 76.03 -22.89
N ALA A 300 -11.61 75.06 -23.25
CA ALA A 300 -11.32 73.65 -22.97
C ALA A 300 -10.03 73.17 -23.65
N GLU A 301 -9.75 73.58 -24.90
CA GLU A 301 -8.49 73.26 -25.58
C GLU A 301 -7.26 73.90 -24.90
N ASP A 302 -7.38 75.16 -24.46
CA ASP A 302 -6.32 75.86 -23.73
C ASP A 302 -6.05 75.19 -22.37
N ASN A 303 -7.12 74.76 -21.67
CA ASN A 303 -7.02 74.05 -20.39
C ASN A 303 -6.33 72.68 -20.55
N ILE A 304 -6.61 71.94 -21.63
CA ILE A 304 -5.90 70.68 -21.94
C ILE A 304 -4.41 70.97 -22.19
N ALA A 305 -4.09 72.04 -22.91
CA ALA A 305 -2.69 72.43 -23.14
C ALA A 305 -1.99 72.79 -21.82
N GLU A 306 -2.67 73.49 -20.91
CA GLU A 306 -2.17 73.81 -19.57
C GLU A 306 -1.93 72.56 -18.71
N MET A 307 -2.87 71.60 -18.72
CA MET A 307 -2.73 70.31 -18.03
C MET A 307 -1.47 69.54 -18.46
N LYS A 308 -1.00 69.75 -19.69
CA LYS A 308 0.20 69.09 -20.25
C LYS A 308 1.50 69.86 -20.02
N ALA A 309 1.43 71.14 -19.67
CA ALA A 309 2.57 72.05 -19.73
C ALA A 309 3.54 71.95 -18.54
N GLY A 310 3.19 71.22 -17.47
CA GLY A 310 4.02 71.06 -16.29
C GLY A 310 5.17 70.07 -16.46
N ASP A 311 6.34 70.38 -15.88
CA ASP A 311 7.52 69.49 -15.88
C ASP A 311 7.30 68.22 -15.04
N SER A 312 6.45 68.28 -14.01
CA SER A 312 6.12 67.18 -13.08
C SER A 312 4.70 66.64 -13.31
N VAL A 313 4.29 66.40 -14.55
CA VAL A 313 2.93 65.91 -14.85
C VAL A 313 2.93 64.64 -15.70
N LYS A 314 2.10 63.68 -15.32
CA LYS A 314 1.72 62.54 -16.17
C LYS A 314 0.30 62.73 -16.67
N TYR A 315 0.09 62.59 -17.96
CA TYR A 315 -1.20 62.88 -18.58
C TYR A 315 -1.60 61.86 -19.64
N MET A 316 -2.90 61.83 -19.89
CA MET A 316 -3.51 61.07 -20.96
C MET A 316 -4.72 61.84 -21.48
N VAL A 317 -4.82 61.99 -22.81
CA VAL A 317 -5.94 62.64 -23.48
C VAL A 317 -6.51 61.70 -24.52
N VAL A 318 -7.76 61.31 -24.31
CA VAL A 318 -8.53 60.42 -25.16
C VAL A 318 -9.47 61.27 -26.02
N TYR A 319 -9.18 61.32 -27.33
CA TYR A 319 -10.00 62.02 -28.31
C TYR A 319 -10.95 61.06 -29.05
N PRO A 320 -12.01 61.56 -29.73
CA PRO A 320 -12.94 60.75 -30.51
C PRO A 320 -12.29 59.82 -31.55
N LYS A 321 -11.10 60.17 -32.05
CA LYS A 321 -10.31 59.33 -32.94
C LYS A 321 -9.11 58.75 -32.22
N LEU A 322 -8.94 57.44 -32.33
CA LEU A 322 -7.78 56.73 -31.77
C LEU A 322 -6.43 57.29 -32.26
N SER A 323 -6.34 57.81 -33.48
CA SER A 323 -5.12 58.42 -34.04
C SER A 323 -4.66 59.67 -33.31
N ASP A 324 -5.58 60.34 -32.61
CA ASP A 324 -5.37 61.65 -32.02
C ASP A 324 -5.07 61.52 -30.51
N PHE A 325 -5.04 60.30 -29.97
CA PHE A 325 -4.74 60.03 -28.56
C PHE A 325 -3.34 60.52 -28.17
N GLU A 326 -3.24 61.20 -27.04
CA GLU A 326 -1.98 61.76 -26.55
C GLU A 326 -1.68 61.31 -25.11
N THR A 327 -0.44 60.91 -24.83
CA THR A 327 0.01 60.60 -23.48
C THR A 327 1.54 60.67 -23.38
N ASN A 328 2.06 60.94 -22.18
CA ASN A 328 3.47 60.78 -21.82
C ASN A 328 3.71 59.58 -20.87
N MET A 329 2.72 58.68 -20.78
CA MET A 329 2.74 57.46 -19.97
C MET A 329 2.97 56.22 -20.85
N SER A 330 3.54 55.17 -20.27
CA SER A 330 3.79 53.89 -20.97
C SER A 330 2.55 52.97 -20.93
N ILE A 331 1.48 53.35 -21.63
CA ILE A 331 0.17 52.66 -21.62
C ILE A 331 -0.25 52.11 -22.99
N SER A 332 -1.24 51.20 -22.98
CA SER A 332 -1.87 50.68 -24.20
C SER A 332 -2.94 51.66 -24.70
N VAL A 333 -2.55 52.50 -25.66
CA VAL A 333 -3.43 53.52 -26.27
C VAL A 333 -4.76 52.95 -26.78
N SER A 334 -4.74 51.76 -27.40
CA SER A 334 -5.96 51.13 -27.90
C SER A 334 -6.92 50.69 -26.80
N ASN A 335 -6.39 50.25 -25.66
CA ASN A 335 -7.21 49.78 -24.56
C ASN A 335 -7.88 50.97 -23.88
N GLU A 336 -7.13 52.02 -23.57
CA GLU A 336 -7.70 53.21 -22.90
C GLU A 336 -8.74 53.91 -23.75
N TRP A 337 -8.47 54.02 -25.06
CA TRP A 337 -9.45 54.59 -25.97
C TRP A 337 -10.73 53.74 -26.05
N ASP A 338 -10.61 52.42 -26.04
CA ASP A 338 -11.77 51.52 -26.04
C ASP A 338 -12.57 51.57 -24.74
N THR A 339 -11.88 51.73 -23.60
CA THR A 339 -12.51 51.93 -22.29
C THR A 339 -13.44 53.14 -22.32
N VAL A 340 -12.93 54.32 -22.66
CA VAL A 340 -13.75 55.56 -22.71
C VAL A 340 -14.89 55.42 -23.72
N ARG A 341 -14.62 54.87 -24.92
CA ARG A 341 -15.64 54.60 -25.94
C ARG A 341 -16.78 53.72 -25.45
N THR A 342 -16.48 52.73 -24.60
CA THR A 342 -17.48 51.75 -24.14
C THR A 342 -18.51 52.39 -23.20
N TYR A 343 -18.09 53.35 -22.37
CA TYR A 343 -18.98 54.09 -21.47
C TYR A 343 -19.96 55.04 -22.20
N GLU A 344 -19.61 55.51 -23.39
CA GLU A 344 -20.38 56.54 -24.12
C GLU A 344 -21.30 56.02 -25.23
N ASN A 345 -21.40 54.70 -25.40
CA ASN A 345 -22.12 54.00 -26.48
C ASN A 345 -21.32 53.90 -27.80
N ARG A 346 -20.98 52.64 -28.14
CA ARG A 346 -19.91 52.22 -29.09
C ARG A 346 -19.92 52.81 -30.50
N ARG A 347 -20.99 53.49 -30.94
CA ARG A 347 -21.17 53.94 -32.33
C ARG A 347 -20.87 55.43 -32.57
N ASN A 348 -21.10 56.30 -31.58
CA ASN A 348 -21.08 57.76 -31.75
C ASN A 348 -20.31 58.48 -30.61
N PHE A 349 -19.19 57.92 -30.15
CA PHE A 349 -18.33 58.58 -29.16
C PHE A 349 -17.80 59.91 -29.73
N ASN A 350 -18.24 61.03 -29.16
CA ASN A 350 -17.88 62.39 -29.57
C ASN A 350 -17.55 63.26 -28.35
N SER A 351 -16.73 62.72 -27.45
CA SER A 351 -16.28 63.42 -26.27
C SER A 351 -14.76 63.32 -26.14
N ILE A 352 -14.16 64.22 -25.38
CA ILE A 352 -12.74 64.24 -25.08
C ILE A 352 -12.58 64.03 -23.58
N LEU A 353 -11.75 63.07 -23.19
CA LEU A 353 -11.36 62.87 -21.78
C LEU A 353 -9.87 63.17 -21.62
N ALA A 354 -9.57 64.27 -20.95
CA ALA A 354 -8.21 64.60 -20.53
C ALA A 354 -8.04 64.32 -19.04
N VAL A 355 -6.99 63.59 -18.67
CA VAL A 355 -6.60 63.35 -17.28
C VAL A 355 -5.13 63.72 -17.10
N ALA A 356 -4.81 64.29 -15.94
CA ALA A 356 -3.46 64.67 -15.56
C ALA A 356 -3.23 64.40 -14.08
N VAL A 357 -2.04 63.96 -13.71
CA VAL A 357 -1.63 63.75 -12.32
C VAL A 357 -0.39 64.57 -12.03
N ASP A 358 -0.45 65.37 -10.96
CA ASP A 358 0.71 66.05 -10.41
C ASP A 358 1.63 65.04 -9.70
N THR A 359 2.81 64.83 -10.27
CA THR A 359 3.79 63.85 -9.78
C THR A 359 4.70 64.40 -8.68
N ASP A 360 4.57 65.67 -8.31
CA ASP A 360 5.17 66.18 -7.06
C ASP A 360 4.34 65.75 -5.83
N PHE A 361 3.14 65.19 -6.05
CA PHE A 361 2.20 64.68 -5.04
C PHE A 361 1.99 65.65 -3.85
N PRO A 362 1.60 66.92 -4.07
CA PRO A 362 1.38 67.89 -3.00
C PRO A 362 0.25 67.51 -2.02
N ILE A 363 -0.71 66.70 -2.45
CA ILE A 363 -1.86 66.27 -1.66
C ILE A 363 -1.62 64.83 -1.17
N GLN A 364 -1.95 64.55 0.09
CA GLN A 364 -1.87 63.20 0.67
C GLN A 364 -3.06 62.35 0.26
N ASP A 365 -3.14 62.04 -1.02
CA ASP A 365 -4.12 61.11 -1.57
C ASP A 365 -3.50 59.73 -1.82
N GLN A 366 -4.27 58.85 -2.43
CA GLN A 366 -3.83 57.51 -2.80
C GLN A 366 -2.56 57.51 -3.69
N PHE A 367 -2.31 58.52 -4.54
CA PHE A 367 -1.10 58.56 -5.37
C PHE A 367 0.14 58.84 -4.51
N TYR A 368 0.01 59.73 -3.52
CA TYR A 368 1.06 60.00 -2.53
C TYR A 368 1.38 58.77 -1.68
N GLU A 369 0.36 58.10 -1.15
CA GLU A 369 0.53 56.87 -0.38
C GLU A 369 1.16 55.75 -1.22
N GLY A 370 0.69 55.61 -2.47
CA GLY A 370 1.26 54.70 -3.46
C GLY A 370 2.74 54.95 -3.72
N LYS A 371 3.13 56.22 -3.90
CA LYS A 371 4.53 56.62 -4.06
C LYS A 371 5.37 56.25 -2.84
N GLN A 372 4.87 56.53 -1.63
CA GLN A 372 5.58 56.19 -0.39
C GLN A 372 5.81 54.69 -0.27
N ASN A 373 4.78 53.88 -0.53
CA ASN A 373 4.86 52.42 -0.46
C ASN A 373 5.84 51.89 -1.51
N TYR A 374 5.75 52.38 -2.75
CA TYR A 374 6.62 51.98 -3.85
C TYR A 374 8.09 52.28 -3.54
N ASP A 375 8.39 53.48 -3.04
CA ASP A 375 9.76 53.88 -2.68
C ASP A 375 10.34 53.08 -1.52
N GLN A 376 9.51 52.66 -0.57
CA GLN A 376 9.93 51.80 0.53
C GLN A 376 10.16 50.35 0.08
N ASN A 377 9.31 49.84 -0.81
CA ASN A 377 9.34 48.45 -1.27
C ASN A 377 10.35 48.19 -2.39
N ALA A 378 10.61 49.14 -3.29
CA ALA A 378 11.52 48.95 -4.43
C ALA A 378 12.96 48.57 -4.03
N PRO A 379 13.59 49.21 -3.02
CA PRO A 379 14.91 48.79 -2.53
C PRO A 379 14.87 47.39 -1.91
N PHE A 380 13.79 47.05 -1.19
CA PHE A 380 13.62 45.74 -0.58
C PHE A 380 13.50 44.65 -1.66
N LEU A 381 12.73 44.90 -2.73
CA LEU A 381 12.59 43.99 -3.87
C LEU A 381 13.95 43.68 -4.52
N ARG A 382 14.72 44.74 -4.83
CA ARG A 382 16.05 44.60 -5.44
C ARG A 382 16.99 43.80 -4.55
N ASN A 383 17.05 44.13 -3.27
CA ASN A 383 17.94 43.47 -2.31
C ASN A 383 17.54 42.00 -2.10
N SER A 384 16.24 41.72 -2.04
CA SER A 384 15.70 40.36 -1.89
C SER A 384 16.08 39.48 -3.08
N LEU A 385 15.98 39.98 -4.31
CA LEU A 385 16.43 39.22 -5.49
C LEU A 385 17.93 38.89 -5.45
N ILE A 386 18.77 39.88 -5.12
CA ILE A 386 20.22 39.67 -5.03
C ILE A 386 20.55 38.65 -3.95
N LEU A 387 19.91 38.75 -2.78
CA LEU A 387 20.06 37.81 -1.67
C LEU A 387 19.56 36.41 -2.04
N ALA A 388 18.44 36.30 -2.77
CA ALA A 388 17.92 35.02 -3.23
C ALA A 388 18.90 34.32 -4.17
N VAL A 389 19.49 35.04 -5.14
CA VAL A 389 20.50 34.48 -6.05
C VAL A 389 21.76 34.07 -5.29
N ALA A 390 22.28 34.92 -4.40
CA ALA A 390 23.47 34.62 -3.61
C ALA A 390 23.24 33.40 -2.69
N ALA A 391 22.08 33.34 -2.02
CA ALA A 391 21.69 32.22 -1.18
C ALA A 391 21.48 30.94 -2.00
N GLY A 392 20.90 31.03 -3.20
CA GLY A 392 20.74 29.90 -4.11
C GLY A 392 22.06 29.31 -4.59
N LEU A 393 23.05 30.16 -4.91
CA LEU A 393 24.40 29.70 -5.24
C LEU A 393 25.07 29.00 -4.05
N LEU A 394 24.97 29.58 -2.84
CA LEU A 394 25.45 28.97 -1.60
C LEU A 394 24.78 27.63 -1.31
N PHE A 395 23.46 27.53 -1.53
CA PHE A 395 22.66 26.32 -1.38
C PHE A 395 23.13 25.24 -2.35
N LEU A 396 23.32 25.57 -3.63
CA LEU A 396 23.77 24.63 -4.66
C LEU A 396 25.19 24.12 -4.37
N ILE A 397 26.14 25.01 -4.06
CA ILE A 397 27.51 24.64 -3.71
C ILE A 397 27.51 23.71 -2.49
N SER A 398 26.75 24.06 -1.45
CA SER A 398 26.66 23.26 -0.23
C SER A 398 25.99 21.90 -0.49
N THR A 399 24.95 21.85 -1.31
CA THR A 399 24.23 20.62 -1.69
C THR A 399 25.13 19.69 -2.48
N ILE A 400 25.79 20.17 -3.54
CA ILE A 400 26.75 19.39 -4.34
C ILE A 400 27.84 18.81 -3.43
N TRP A 401 28.36 19.65 -2.54
CA TRP A 401 29.42 19.23 -1.63
C TRP A 401 28.94 18.18 -0.62
N LEU A 402 27.77 18.38 0.00
CA LEU A 402 27.15 17.42 0.91
C LEU A 402 26.87 16.09 0.21
N THR A 403 26.42 16.11 -1.05
CA THR A 403 26.22 14.93 -1.88
C THR A 403 27.51 14.17 -2.07
N LEU A 404 28.63 14.84 -2.37
CA LEU A 404 29.94 14.22 -2.49
C LEU A 404 30.43 13.63 -1.15
N ALA A 405 30.23 14.35 -0.04
CA ALA A 405 30.68 13.99 1.30
C ALA A 405 29.78 12.97 2.03
N ALA A 406 28.55 12.76 1.56
CA ALA A 406 27.54 11.89 2.16
C ALA A 406 28.07 10.47 2.35
N GLY A 407 27.93 9.98 3.59
CA GLY A 407 28.32 8.62 3.99
C GLY A 407 29.83 8.36 4.10
N ARG A 408 30.72 9.30 3.76
CA ARG A 408 32.19 9.05 3.80
C ARG A 408 32.78 9.30 5.19
N SER A 409 33.52 8.34 5.74
CA SER A 409 34.17 8.46 7.05
C SER A 409 35.47 9.31 7.03
N GLU A 410 35.77 9.98 8.15
CA GLU A 410 36.93 10.88 8.30
C GLU A 410 38.27 10.14 8.23
N LYS A 411 38.34 8.91 8.77
CA LYS A 411 39.58 8.14 8.93
C LYS A 411 40.01 7.40 7.66
N ASP A 412 39.07 6.72 7.01
CA ASP A 412 39.31 5.70 5.98
C ASP A 412 38.61 6.02 4.63
N ASN A 413 37.80 7.09 4.57
CA ASN A 413 36.96 7.41 3.39
C ASN A 413 35.98 6.29 3.00
N ALA A 414 35.76 5.31 3.90
CA ALA A 414 34.82 4.23 3.68
C ALA A 414 33.38 4.73 3.80
N LEU A 415 32.47 4.09 3.07
CA LEU A 415 31.04 4.38 3.16
C LEU A 415 30.48 3.80 4.47
N ARG A 416 29.97 4.67 5.34
CA ARG A 416 29.25 4.31 6.57
C ARG A 416 27.81 4.81 6.50
N LEU A 417 26.89 3.88 6.75
CA LEU A 417 25.45 4.13 6.84
C LEU A 417 25.07 4.41 8.30
N THR A 418 24.23 5.40 8.54
CA THR A 418 23.64 5.67 9.86
C THR A 418 22.54 4.66 10.18
N SER A 419 22.09 4.62 11.43
CA SER A 419 20.99 3.72 11.85
C SER A 419 19.71 3.96 11.04
N PHE A 420 19.40 5.23 10.74
CA PHE A 420 18.25 5.62 9.90
C PHE A 420 18.38 5.14 8.44
N ASP A 421 19.60 5.09 7.88
CA ASP A 421 19.84 4.61 6.51
C ASP A 421 19.62 3.09 6.36
N ARG A 422 19.54 2.36 7.48
CA ARG A 422 19.31 0.90 7.49
C ARG A 422 17.83 0.53 7.52
N TRP A 423 16.93 1.50 7.76
CA TRP A 423 15.50 1.26 7.69
C TRP A 423 15.08 1.01 6.24
N LYS A 424 13.92 0.42 6.00
CA LYS A 424 13.45 0.22 4.62
C LYS A 424 13.23 1.55 3.92
N THR A 425 13.61 1.63 2.65
CA THR A 425 13.68 2.90 1.90
C THR A 425 12.36 3.66 1.92
N GLU A 426 11.24 2.96 1.71
CA GLU A 426 9.88 3.51 1.65
C GLU A 426 9.39 3.94 3.04
N ILE A 427 9.68 3.17 4.09
CA ILE A 427 9.34 3.54 5.47
C ILE A 427 10.08 4.81 5.88
N ALA A 428 11.38 4.91 5.55
CA ALA A 428 12.17 6.10 5.82
C ALA A 428 11.64 7.33 5.05
N ALA A 429 11.21 7.14 3.79
CA ALA A 429 10.61 8.21 3.00
C ALA A 429 9.26 8.66 3.58
N LEU A 430 8.38 7.72 3.94
CA LEU A 430 7.07 8.00 4.54
C LEU A 430 7.21 8.78 5.86
N ILE A 431 8.21 8.47 6.68
CA ILE A 431 8.44 9.20 7.93
C ILE A 431 8.90 10.63 7.65
N VAL A 432 9.83 10.84 6.71
CA VAL A 432 10.28 12.19 6.36
C VAL A 432 9.14 13.03 5.78
N ILE A 433 8.36 12.44 4.86
CA ILE A 433 7.19 13.10 4.27
C ILE A 433 6.11 13.34 5.32
N GLY A 434 5.87 12.39 6.23
CA GLY A 434 4.89 12.51 7.30
C GLY A 434 5.28 13.57 8.34
N VAL A 435 6.55 13.62 8.75
CA VAL A 435 7.07 14.68 9.64
C VAL A 435 6.95 16.03 8.97
N TRP A 436 7.34 16.14 7.69
CA TRP A 436 7.19 17.37 6.93
C TRP A 436 5.71 17.78 6.82
N GLY A 437 4.82 16.88 6.39
CA GLY A 437 3.40 17.14 6.22
C GLY A 437 2.69 17.51 7.52
N LEU A 438 2.94 16.80 8.61
CA LEU A 438 2.42 17.16 9.94
C LEU A 438 2.96 18.52 10.40
N GLY A 439 4.25 18.77 10.19
CA GLY A 439 4.85 20.06 10.53
C GLY A 439 4.28 21.21 9.69
N THR A 440 4.00 20.99 8.41
CA THR A 440 3.31 21.96 7.55
C THR A 440 1.88 22.21 8.01
N VAL A 441 1.10 21.16 8.32
CA VAL A 441 -0.26 21.33 8.85
C VAL A 441 -0.26 22.08 10.18
N LEU A 442 0.69 21.77 11.07
CA LEU A 442 0.86 22.49 12.35
C LEU A 442 1.29 23.95 12.13
N PHE A 443 2.16 24.21 11.16
CA PHE A 443 2.59 25.56 10.82
C PHE A 443 1.42 26.39 10.27
N LEU A 444 0.60 25.77 9.43
CA LEU A 444 -0.61 26.34 8.85
C LEU A 444 -1.80 26.39 9.82
N SER A 445 -1.73 25.79 11.02
CA SER A 445 -2.84 25.82 11.98
C SER A 445 -2.63 26.81 13.14
N VAL A 446 -1.47 27.46 13.21
CA VAL A 446 -1.20 28.53 14.18
C VAL A 446 -1.83 29.82 13.65
N GLU A 447 -2.75 30.41 14.41
CA GLU A 447 -3.57 31.59 14.07
C GLU A 447 -2.75 32.80 13.55
N ASN A 448 -1.52 33.00 14.03
CA ASN A 448 -0.59 34.03 13.51
C ASN A 448 0.23 33.57 12.29
N GLY A 449 0.41 32.26 12.08
CA GLY A 449 1.06 31.68 10.91
C GLY A 449 0.15 31.58 9.69
N ILE A 450 -1.18 31.46 9.92
CA ILE A 450 -2.22 31.53 8.91
C ILE A 450 -2.20 32.89 8.24
N GLY A 451 -2.36 34.00 8.97
CA GLY A 451 -2.42 35.32 8.34
C GLY A 451 -1.20 35.69 7.48
N SER A 452 -0.02 35.16 7.79
CA SER A 452 1.23 35.48 7.09
C SER A 452 1.49 34.56 5.89
N VAL A 453 1.42 33.23 6.06
CA VAL A 453 1.61 32.30 4.94
C VAL A 453 0.36 32.21 4.07
N SER A 454 -0.84 32.30 4.64
CA SER A 454 -2.06 32.47 3.86
C SER A 454 -2.04 33.81 3.14
N GLN A 455 -1.56 34.94 3.68
CA GLN A 455 -1.31 36.11 2.80
C GLN A 455 -0.31 35.79 1.68
N PHE A 456 0.80 35.10 1.92
CA PHE A 456 1.73 34.73 0.84
C PHE A 456 1.12 33.78 -0.21
N THR A 457 0.32 32.79 0.20
CA THR A 457 -0.28 31.79 -0.68
C THR A 457 -1.62 32.23 -1.25
N ASP A 458 -2.42 32.98 -0.51
CA ASP A 458 -3.66 33.65 -0.92
C ASP A 458 -3.30 34.83 -1.81
N THR A 459 -2.23 35.61 -1.62
CA THR A 459 -1.82 36.61 -2.65
C THR A 459 -1.27 35.93 -3.91
N ALA A 460 -0.61 34.77 -3.77
CA ALA A 460 -0.16 33.97 -4.91
C ALA A 460 -1.29 33.14 -5.58
N ALA A 461 -2.35 32.80 -4.85
CA ALA A 461 -3.51 32.02 -5.31
C ALA A 461 -4.71 32.91 -5.70
N ALA A 462 -4.80 34.12 -5.15
CA ALA A 462 -5.69 35.22 -5.55
C ALA A 462 -5.32 35.69 -6.94
N TYR A 463 -4.03 35.62 -7.29
CA TYR A 463 -3.60 35.78 -8.68
C TYR A 463 -4.14 34.68 -9.62
N TYR A 464 -4.63 33.55 -9.09
CA TYR A 464 -5.32 32.52 -9.85
C TYR A 464 -6.85 32.49 -9.65
N ASN A 465 -7.45 33.20 -8.68
CA ASN A 465 -8.90 33.12 -8.45
C ASN A 465 -9.58 34.23 -7.61
N GLU A 466 -8.91 35.29 -7.15
CA GLU A 466 -9.60 36.35 -6.40
C GLU A 466 -9.77 37.58 -7.30
N ALA A 467 -10.85 37.52 -8.07
CA ALA A 467 -11.55 38.73 -8.48
C ALA A 467 -12.04 39.41 -7.20
N VAL A 468 -11.49 40.58 -6.88
CA VAL A 468 -12.28 41.53 -6.09
C VAL A 468 -13.40 41.96 -7.02
N LEU A 469 -14.59 41.39 -6.80
CA LEU A 469 -15.84 41.83 -7.41
C LEU A 469 -16.11 43.25 -6.92
N TYR A 470 -15.65 44.23 -7.71
CA TYR A 470 -16.35 45.49 -7.88
C TYR A 470 -16.53 45.63 -9.39
N GLU A 471 -17.78 45.75 -9.82
CA GLU A 471 -18.19 45.78 -11.23
C GLU A 471 -17.26 46.68 -12.07
N GLY A 472 -16.41 46.04 -12.87
CA GLY A 472 -15.34 46.69 -13.63
C GLY A 472 -14.22 45.70 -13.97
N PRO A 473 -13.29 46.05 -14.88
CA PRO A 473 -12.10 45.24 -15.12
C PRO A 473 -11.28 45.15 -13.83
N VAL A 474 -10.96 43.94 -13.39
CA VAL A 474 -10.12 43.70 -12.21
C VAL A 474 -8.73 44.28 -12.48
N ILE A 475 -8.40 45.40 -11.82
CA ILE A 475 -7.08 46.02 -11.90
C ILE A 475 -6.20 45.41 -10.80
N TYR A 476 -5.23 44.61 -11.20
CA TYR A 476 -4.25 43.99 -10.30
C TYR A 476 -3.13 44.98 -9.99
N TYR A 477 -3.04 45.42 -8.74
CA TYR A 477 -1.87 46.19 -8.27
C TYR A 477 -0.75 45.25 -7.82
N SER A 478 0.49 45.64 -8.06
CA SER A 478 1.66 45.04 -7.43
C SER A 478 1.57 45.22 -5.91
N GLY A 479 2.06 44.22 -5.15
CA GLY A 479 2.25 44.36 -3.69
C GLY A 479 3.23 45.48 -3.32
N MET A 480 4.02 45.98 -4.28
CA MET A 480 4.83 47.19 -4.13
C MET A 480 4.01 48.42 -3.73
N PHE A 481 2.74 48.49 -4.16
CA PHE A 481 1.82 49.59 -3.92
C PHE A 481 1.05 49.46 -2.60
N THR A 482 0.74 48.24 -2.17
CA THR A 482 -0.17 47.99 -1.02
C THR A 482 0.47 47.28 0.18
N ASN A 483 1.40 46.36 -0.05
CA ASN A 483 1.86 45.42 0.95
C ASN A 483 3.18 45.87 1.56
N MET A 484 3.17 46.13 2.87
CA MET A 484 4.39 46.19 3.66
C MET A 484 4.54 44.86 4.40
N PHE A 485 5.54 44.06 4.04
CA PHE A 485 5.81 42.84 4.82
C PHE A 485 6.15 43.20 6.24
N SER A 486 5.42 42.63 7.20
CA SER A 486 5.83 42.76 8.58
C SER A 486 7.09 41.92 8.80
N LEU A 487 7.91 42.33 9.77
CA LEU A 487 9.06 41.53 10.20
C LEU A 487 8.61 40.13 10.64
N PHE A 488 7.40 40.02 11.18
CA PHE A 488 6.83 38.76 11.61
C PHE A 488 6.63 37.79 10.43
N ASP A 489 6.07 38.25 9.31
CA ASP A 489 5.78 37.41 8.13
C ASP A 489 7.06 36.85 7.51
N ILE A 490 8.09 37.69 7.36
CA ILE A 490 9.40 37.29 6.83
C ILE A 490 10.05 36.26 7.78
N THR A 491 9.96 36.47 9.09
CA THR A 491 10.53 35.51 10.06
C THR A 491 9.77 34.19 10.08
N ALA A 492 8.44 34.19 9.97
CA ALA A 492 7.63 32.99 9.90
C ALA A 492 8.00 32.17 8.64
N LEU A 493 8.02 32.82 7.47
CA LEU A 493 8.39 32.18 6.22
C LEU A 493 9.82 31.62 6.24
N PHE A 494 10.76 32.34 6.87
CA PHE A 494 12.13 31.86 7.07
C PHE A 494 12.22 30.63 7.98
N LEU A 495 11.50 30.62 9.11
CA LEU A 495 11.45 29.48 10.02
C LEU A 495 10.81 28.25 9.35
N TYR A 496 9.76 28.45 8.56
CA TYR A 496 9.16 27.39 7.75
C TYR A 496 10.13 26.85 6.69
N GLY A 497 10.88 27.74 6.03
CA GLY A 497 11.97 27.37 5.14
C GLY A 497 13.02 26.51 5.84
N LEU A 498 13.47 26.91 7.04
CA LEU A 498 14.45 26.14 7.83
C LEU A 498 13.94 24.73 8.14
N PHE A 499 12.68 24.61 8.57
CA PHE A 499 12.03 23.32 8.83
C PHE A 499 11.96 22.45 7.57
N THR A 500 11.50 23.02 6.46
CA THR A 500 11.33 22.32 5.19
C THR A 500 12.68 21.84 4.64
N PHE A 501 13.70 22.69 4.63
CA PHE A 501 15.03 22.30 4.17
C PHE A 501 15.72 21.31 5.12
N ALA A 502 15.46 21.37 6.43
CA ALA A 502 15.93 20.35 7.36
C ALA A 502 15.33 18.97 7.03
N CYS A 503 14.00 18.89 6.82
CA CYS A 503 13.31 17.68 6.37
C CYS A 503 13.84 17.19 5.01
N PHE A 504 14.02 18.10 4.05
CA PHE A 504 14.60 17.80 2.75
C PHE A 504 15.99 17.17 2.88
N PHE A 505 16.92 17.78 3.62
CA PHE A 505 18.27 17.23 3.75
C PHE A 505 18.32 15.93 4.56
N LEU A 506 17.42 15.73 5.53
CA LEU A 506 17.27 14.45 6.21
C LEU A 506 16.91 13.32 5.24
N GLY A 507 15.94 13.55 4.35
CA GLY A 507 15.55 12.60 3.30
C GLY A 507 16.60 12.46 2.20
N TYR A 508 17.07 13.58 1.64
CA TYR A 508 18.02 13.65 0.54
C TYR A 508 19.36 12.99 0.87
N LEU A 509 19.95 13.30 2.02
CA LEU A 509 21.24 12.68 2.39
C LEU A 509 21.08 11.19 2.70
N SER A 510 19.96 10.76 3.27
CA SER A 510 19.62 9.34 3.44
C SER A 510 19.54 8.63 2.07
N LEU A 511 18.84 9.24 1.11
CA LEU A 511 18.73 8.73 -0.27
C LEU A 511 20.10 8.60 -0.95
N VAL A 512 20.93 9.65 -0.91
CA VAL A 512 22.28 9.63 -1.50
C VAL A 512 23.14 8.52 -0.88
N LYS A 513 23.08 8.33 0.44
CA LYS A 513 23.81 7.24 1.13
C LYS A 513 23.32 5.86 0.70
N ARG A 514 22.02 5.65 0.52
CA ARG A 514 21.42 4.39 0.03
C ARG A 514 21.80 4.07 -1.41
N ILE A 515 21.83 5.08 -2.29
CA ILE A 515 22.30 4.95 -3.68
C ILE A 515 23.77 4.54 -3.71
N LYS A 516 24.64 5.29 -3.01
CA LYS A 516 26.08 4.97 -2.92
C LYS A 516 26.35 3.60 -2.31
N GLY A 517 25.50 3.17 -1.37
CA GLY A 517 25.57 1.86 -0.73
C GLY A 517 24.98 0.71 -1.56
N LYS A 518 24.43 0.98 -2.76
CA LYS A 518 23.69 0.01 -3.59
C LYS A 518 22.57 -0.72 -2.83
N ARG A 519 22.01 -0.07 -1.81
CA ARG A 519 21.00 -0.65 -0.90
C ARG A 519 19.59 -0.15 -1.15
N LEU A 520 19.40 0.84 -2.03
CA LEU A 520 18.11 1.43 -2.33
C LEU A 520 17.03 0.37 -2.65
N TRP A 521 17.32 -0.51 -3.61
CA TRP A 521 16.46 -1.66 -3.94
C TRP A 521 16.66 -2.84 -2.98
N ALA A 522 17.88 -3.04 -2.48
CA ALA A 522 18.18 -4.20 -1.63
C ALA A 522 17.36 -4.21 -0.34
N ASP A 523 17.17 -3.04 0.27
CA ASP A 523 16.46 -2.82 1.52
C ASP A 523 15.02 -2.27 1.30
N SER A 524 14.49 -2.41 0.08
CA SER A 524 13.15 -1.94 -0.29
C SER A 524 12.02 -2.80 0.33
N VAL A 525 10.91 -2.16 0.69
CA VAL A 525 9.62 -2.80 0.99
C VAL A 525 9.06 -3.43 -0.27
N CYS A 526 9.10 -2.75 -1.42
CA CYS A 526 8.63 -3.29 -2.69
C CYS A 526 9.34 -4.61 -3.05
N ARG A 527 10.68 -4.67 -2.91
CA ARG A 527 11.42 -5.93 -3.12
C ARG A 527 10.96 -7.03 -2.17
N MET A 528 10.70 -6.70 -0.90
CA MET A 528 10.20 -7.65 0.09
C MET A 528 8.81 -8.16 -0.27
N VAL A 529 7.89 -7.28 -0.67
CA VAL A 529 6.54 -7.63 -1.12
C VAL A 529 6.60 -8.53 -2.36
N ILE A 530 7.46 -8.21 -3.33
CA ILE A 530 7.66 -9.03 -4.54
C ILE A 530 8.22 -10.42 -4.16
N SER A 531 9.23 -10.49 -3.29
CA SER A 531 9.82 -11.76 -2.85
C SER A 531 8.86 -12.60 -2.00
N PHE A 532 8.01 -11.96 -1.21
CA PHE A 532 6.97 -12.62 -0.43
C PHE A 532 5.87 -13.14 -1.37
N GLY A 533 5.43 -12.32 -2.33
CA GLY A 533 4.47 -12.70 -3.36
C GLY A 533 4.95 -13.90 -4.19
N SER A 534 6.22 -13.92 -4.60
CA SER A 534 6.79 -15.07 -5.32
C SER A 534 6.82 -16.33 -4.47
N THR A 535 7.12 -16.21 -3.17
CA THR A 535 7.12 -17.34 -2.23
C THR A 535 5.70 -17.89 -2.01
N VAL A 536 4.72 -16.99 -1.86
CA VAL A 536 3.30 -17.34 -1.73
C VAL A 536 2.77 -18.03 -3.00
N LEU A 537 3.20 -17.57 -4.18
CA LEU A 537 2.86 -18.16 -5.48
C LEU A 537 3.50 -19.54 -5.69
N SER A 538 4.68 -19.81 -5.11
CA SER A 538 5.32 -21.13 -5.19
C SER A 538 4.62 -22.22 -4.34
N GLU A 539 3.85 -21.86 -3.31
CA GLU A 539 3.10 -22.79 -2.45
C GLU A 539 1.58 -22.82 -2.75
N ARG A 540 1.23 -22.80 -4.04
CA ARG A 540 -0.14 -22.62 -4.56
C ARG A 540 -1.21 -23.57 -4.00
N SER A 541 -0.86 -24.77 -3.51
CA SER A 541 -1.84 -25.77 -3.02
C SER A 541 -2.47 -25.41 -1.67
N VAL A 542 -1.83 -24.53 -0.87
CA VAL A 542 -2.31 -24.10 0.45
C VAL A 542 -2.72 -22.62 0.45
N THR A 543 -2.06 -21.79 -0.38
CA THR A 543 -2.24 -20.33 -0.38
C THR A 543 -3.37 -19.83 -1.27
N THR A 544 -3.82 -20.59 -2.27
CA THR A 544 -4.91 -20.16 -3.18
C THR A 544 -6.24 -19.94 -2.46
N ARG A 545 -6.65 -20.83 -1.55
CA ARG A 545 -7.92 -20.68 -0.82
C ARG A 545 -7.90 -19.47 0.12
N ALA A 546 -6.81 -19.26 0.86
CA ALA A 546 -6.65 -18.08 1.70
C ALA A 546 -6.54 -16.79 0.87
N GLY A 547 -5.85 -16.83 -0.27
CA GLY A 547 -5.70 -15.71 -1.19
C GLY A 547 -7.01 -15.28 -1.87
N ILE A 548 -7.85 -16.23 -2.28
CA ILE A 548 -9.19 -15.93 -2.83
C ILE A 548 -10.08 -15.27 -1.78
N VAL A 549 -10.11 -15.81 -0.55
CA VAL A 549 -10.92 -15.23 0.54
C VAL A 549 -10.41 -13.85 0.95
N THR A 550 -9.09 -13.66 0.99
CA THR A 550 -8.49 -12.34 1.28
C THR A 550 -8.72 -11.33 0.14
N GLY A 551 -8.73 -11.79 -1.12
CA GLY A 551 -9.07 -10.94 -2.27
C GLY A 551 -10.53 -10.49 -2.25
N ILE A 552 -11.46 -11.42 -1.97
CA ILE A 552 -12.89 -11.12 -1.78
C ILE A 552 -13.07 -10.15 -0.61
N PHE A 553 -12.35 -10.36 0.50
CA PHE A 553 -12.34 -9.46 1.65
C PHE A 553 -11.96 -8.03 1.27
N VAL A 554 -10.83 -7.84 0.57
CA VAL A 554 -10.37 -6.51 0.15
C VAL A 554 -11.36 -5.85 -0.82
N ILE A 555 -11.94 -6.60 -1.77
CA ILE A 555 -12.92 -6.06 -2.72
C ILE A 555 -14.20 -5.60 -2.01
N ILE A 556 -14.72 -6.38 -1.06
CA ILE A 556 -15.92 -6.00 -0.28
C ILE A 556 -15.64 -4.75 0.57
N GLN A 557 -14.45 -4.64 1.17
CA GLN A 557 -14.04 -3.46 1.95
C GLN A 557 -13.99 -2.19 1.09
N TRP A 558 -13.39 -2.29 -0.11
CA TRP A 558 -13.33 -1.16 -1.05
C TRP A 558 -14.71 -0.77 -1.60
N LEU A 559 -15.60 -1.73 -1.85
CA LEU A 559 -16.98 -1.47 -2.26
C LEU A 559 -17.79 -0.78 -1.15
N ALA A 560 -17.63 -1.20 0.10
CA ALA A 560 -18.30 -0.59 1.25
C ALA A 560 -17.84 0.86 1.52
N LEU A 561 -16.55 1.13 1.34
CA LEU A 561 -15.99 2.49 1.40
C LEU A 561 -16.48 3.37 0.25
N ALA A 562 -16.57 2.82 -0.97
CA ALA A 562 -17.00 3.56 -2.15
C ALA A 562 -18.52 3.88 -2.15
N SER A 563 -19.35 3.09 -1.45
CA SER A 563 -20.80 3.25 -1.46
C SER A 563 -21.35 4.17 -0.37
N GLY A 564 -20.50 4.94 0.34
CA GLY A 564 -20.96 5.91 1.33
C GLY A 564 -21.66 5.32 2.57
N GLY A 565 -21.44 4.04 2.89
CA GLY A 565 -21.90 3.43 4.16
C GLY A 565 -23.36 2.99 4.24
N SER A 566 -23.85 2.16 3.32
CA SER A 566 -25.15 1.50 3.51
C SER A 566 -25.08 0.37 4.56
N SER A 567 -26.15 0.20 5.34
CA SER A 567 -26.24 -0.77 6.45
C SER A 567 -26.05 -2.23 6.02
N MET A 568 -26.38 -2.56 4.78
CA MET A 568 -26.21 -3.90 4.21
C MET A 568 -24.73 -4.27 4.01
N PHE A 569 -23.89 -3.33 3.58
CA PHE A 569 -22.46 -3.59 3.34
C PHE A 569 -21.66 -3.74 4.64
N ILE A 570 -22.09 -3.10 5.73
CA ILE A 570 -21.50 -3.26 7.07
C ILE A 570 -21.71 -4.70 7.59
N LEU A 571 -22.88 -5.30 7.35
CA LEU A 571 -23.15 -6.69 7.75
C LEU A 571 -22.31 -7.69 6.94
N LEU A 572 -22.13 -7.43 5.64
CA LEU A 572 -21.27 -8.24 4.77
C LEU A 572 -19.79 -8.14 5.18
N MET A 573 -19.33 -6.96 5.59
CA MET A 573 -17.99 -6.73 6.13
C MET A 573 -17.74 -7.58 7.38
N LEU A 574 -18.65 -7.50 8.36
CA LEU A 574 -18.52 -8.22 9.64
C LEU A 574 -18.55 -9.75 9.44
N ALA A 575 -19.39 -10.25 8.52
CA ALA A 575 -19.41 -11.65 8.13
C ALA A 575 -18.10 -12.12 7.48
N ALA A 576 -17.49 -11.28 6.63
CA ALA A 576 -16.20 -11.57 6.00
C ALA A 576 -15.06 -11.59 7.02
N ASP A 577 -15.04 -10.66 7.99
CA ASP A 577 -14.05 -10.63 9.08
C ASP A 577 -14.08 -11.92 9.90
N ILE A 578 -15.27 -12.36 10.32
CA ILE A 578 -15.45 -13.60 11.09
C ILE A 578 -14.95 -14.81 10.28
N ALA A 579 -15.24 -14.88 8.98
CA ALA A 579 -14.83 -15.97 8.11
C ALA A 579 -13.30 -16.05 7.96
N VAL A 580 -12.62 -14.92 7.75
CA VAL A 580 -11.16 -14.86 7.64
C VAL A 580 -10.49 -15.29 8.95
N ILE A 581 -10.95 -14.75 10.07
CA ILE A 581 -10.41 -15.09 11.41
C ILE A 581 -10.55 -16.58 11.69
N TYR A 582 -11.72 -17.16 11.42
CA TYR A 582 -11.96 -18.60 11.61
C TYR A 582 -11.02 -19.48 10.77
N LEU A 583 -10.80 -19.15 9.49
CA LEU A 583 -9.96 -19.94 8.60
C LEU A 583 -8.47 -19.88 8.97
N VAL A 584 -7.96 -18.70 9.34
CA VAL A 584 -6.55 -18.53 9.74
C VAL A 584 -6.27 -19.26 11.06
N LEU A 585 -7.14 -19.08 12.07
CA LEU A 585 -6.96 -19.73 13.37
C LEU A 585 -7.10 -21.25 13.28
N SER A 586 -8.06 -21.77 12.53
CA SER A 586 -8.23 -23.22 12.36
C SER A 586 -7.04 -23.87 11.65
N SER A 587 -6.42 -23.19 10.68
CA SER A 587 -5.21 -23.67 10.00
C SER A 587 -3.98 -23.66 10.91
N ALA A 588 -3.79 -22.61 11.70
CA ALA A 588 -2.68 -22.50 12.65
C ALA A 588 -2.75 -23.59 13.74
N VAL A 589 -3.94 -23.80 14.32
CA VAL A 589 -4.16 -24.86 15.32
C VAL A 589 -3.91 -26.24 14.73
N ALA A 590 -4.33 -26.48 13.49
CA ALA A 590 -4.10 -27.76 12.83
C ALA A 590 -2.62 -28.08 12.61
N LYS A 591 -1.84 -27.11 12.11
CA LYS A 591 -0.39 -27.27 11.90
C LYS A 591 0.37 -27.49 13.22
N GLY A 592 0.00 -26.77 14.27
CA GLY A 592 0.61 -26.94 15.60
C GLY A 592 0.41 -28.34 16.17
N ARG A 593 -0.80 -28.91 16.01
CA ARG A 593 -1.10 -30.27 16.46
C ARG A 593 -0.35 -31.35 15.68
N LEU A 594 -0.24 -31.18 14.36
CA LEU A 594 0.50 -32.09 13.48
C LEU A 594 2.00 -32.09 13.79
N LYS A 595 2.59 -30.90 13.94
CA LYS A 595 4.01 -30.75 14.29
C LYS A 595 4.33 -31.48 15.61
N LYS A 596 3.50 -31.25 16.63
CA LYS A 596 3.65 -31.93 17.92
C LYS A 596 3.59 -33.46 17.79
N GLY A 597 2.69 -33.98 16.94
CA GLY A 597 2.63 -35.42 16.68
C GLY A 597 3.86 -36.01 16.01
N ILE A 598 4.45 -35.27 15.07
CA ILE A 598 5.69 -35.68 14.41
C ILE A 598 6.85 -35.69 15.40
N GLU A 599 6.99 -34.64 16.21
CA GLU A 599 8.06 -34.52 17.21
C GLU A 599 8.01 -35.66 18.25
N GLU A 600 6.80 -36.00 18.73
CA GLU A 600 6.61 -37.10 19.69
C GLU A 600 7.00 -38.46 19.10
N ILE A 601 6.54 -38.78 17.88
CA ILE A 601 6.91 -40.04 17.21
C ILE A 601 8.41 -40.10 16.92
N ALA A 602 9.02 -39.01 16.46
CA ALA A 602 10.45 -38.94 16.17
C ALA A 602 11.32 -39.07 17.43
N SER A 603 10.82 -38.63 18.59
CA SER A 603 11.49 -38.76 19.88
C SER A 603 11.43 -40.17 20.49
N GLY A 604 10.76 -41.12 19.83
CA GLY A 604 10.58 -42.49 20.31
C GLY A 604 9.30 -42.71 21.12
N ASN A 605 8.47 -41.68 21.31
CA ASN A 605 7.17 -41.81 21.99
C ASN A 605 6.08 -42.30 21.03
N MET A 606 6.11 -43.61 20.74
CA MET A 606 5.15 -44.24 19.81
C MET A 606 3.72 -44.38 20.35
N ASN A 607 3.48 -43.99 21.61
CA ASN A 607 2.15 -43.99 22.23
C ASN A 607 1.37 -42.68 22.01
N TYR A 608 2.04 -41.62 21.53
CA TYR A 608 1.39 -40.34 21.29
C TYR A 608 0.45 -40.40 20.08
N LYS A 609 -0.79 -39.96 20.26
CA LYS A 609 -1.79 -39.83 19.18
C LYS A 609 -2.22 -38.38 19.00
N VAL A 610 -2.18 -37.89 17.76
CA VAL A 610 -2.69 -36.58 17.37
C VAL A 610 -4.22 -36.57 17.50
N PRO A 611 -4.82 -35.66 18.29
CA PRO A 611 -6.28 -35.55 18.41
C PRO A 611 -6.93 -35.11 17.09
N LEU A 612 -7.89 -35.91 16.60
CA LEU A 612 -8.58 -35.65 15.32
C LEU A 612 -9.70 -34.60 15.41
N GLY A 613 -10.15 -34.27 16.62
CA GLY A 613 -11.26 -33.34 16.84
C GLY A 613 -10.95 -31.92 16.32
N GLY A 614 -11.79 -31.40 15.42
CA GLY A 614 -11.64 -30.06 14.84
C GLY A 614 -10.68 -29.98 13.63
N LEU A 615 -10.01 -31.06 13.25
CA LEU A 615 -9.23 -31.13 12.01
C LEU A 615 -10.16 -31.45 10.83
N LYS A 616 -10.04 -30.70 9.73
CA LYS A 616 -10.83 -30.89 8.49
C LYS A 616 -9.91 -31.12 7.28
N GLY A 617 -10.41 -31.82 6.27
CA GLY A 617 -9.75 -32.02 4.98
C GLY A 617 -8.37 -32.67 5.09
N SER A 618 -7.38 -32.07 4.43
CA SER A 618 -6.00 -32.59 4.34
C SER A 618 -5.32 -32.75 5.71
N ASN A 619 -5.55 -31.84 6.65
CA ASN A 619 -4.93 -31.89 7.98
C ASN A 619 -5.44 -33.06 8.82
N ARG A 620 -6.71 -33.44 8.66
CA ARG A 620 -7.28 -34.62 9.33
C ARG A 620 -6.66 -35.91 8.79
N LYS A 621 -6.60 -36.04 7.46
CA LYS A 621 -6.02 -37.20 6.79
C LYS A 621 -4.56 -37.41 7.19
N LEU A 622 -3.80 -36.32 7.31
CA LEU A 622 -2.41 -36.38 7.75
C LEU A 622 -2.28 -36.80 9.22
N ALA A 623 -3.18 -36.35 10.10
CA ALA A 623 -3.20 -36.76 11.50
C ALA A 623 -3.59 -38.24 11.67
N GLU A 624 -4.52 -38.75 10.86
CA GLU A 624 -4.88 -40.18 10.83
C GLU A 624 -3.68 -41.03 10.41
N GLN A 625 -3.01 -40.66 9.32
CA GLN A 625 -1.79 -41.36 8.85
C GLN A 625 -0.67 -41.36 9.90
N LEU A 626 -0.45 -40.23 10.59
CA LEU A 626 0.52 -40.13 11.68
C LEU A 626 0.21 -41.10 12.84
N ASN A 627 -1.06 -41.19 13.23
CA ASN A 627 -1.50 -42.10 14.30
C ASN A 627 -1.34 -43.58 13.91
N ASP A 628 -1.62 -43.91 12.66
CA ASP A 628 -1.48 -45.27 12.13
C ASP A 628 0.00 -45.70 12.08
N ILE A 629 0.89 -44.78 11.69
CA ILE A 629 2.35 -45.01 11.71
C ILE A 629 2.85 -45.30 13.13
N GLY A 630 2.46 -44.46 14.11
CA GLY A 630 2.87 -44.66 15.50
C GLY A 630 2.39 -46.01 16.07
N GLY A 631 1.14 -46.38 15.79
CA GLY A 631 0.56 -47.65 16.24
C GLY A 631 1.17 -48.89 15.57
N GLY A 632 1.45 -48.82 14.27
CA GLY A 632 2.06 -49.93 13.52
C GLY A 632 3.49 -50.22 13.94
N LEU A 633 4.28 -49.17 14.17
CA LEU A 633 5.68 -49.31 14.56
C LEU A 633 5.85 -49.86 15.99
N ASN A 634 4.97 -49.45 16.92
CA ASN A 634 5.00 -49.94 18.30
C ASN A 634 4.75 -51.45 18.39
N LYS A 635 3.75 -51.96 17.66
CA LYS A 635 3.42 -53.40 17.63
C LYS A 635 4.54 -54.24 17.03
N ALA A 636 5.14 -53.78 15.93
CA ALA A 636 6.20 -54.52 15.24
C ALA A 636 7.45 -54.73 16.13
N VAL A 637 7.80 -53.72 16.94
CA VAL A 637 8.96 -53.80 17.85
C VAL A 637 8.69 -54.75 19.01
N GLU A 638 7.51 -54.66 19.62
CA GLU A 638 7.17 -55.48 20.80
C GLU A 638 7.05 -56.97 20.46
N GLU A 639 6.46 -57.31 19.31
CA GLU A 639 6.36 -58.70 18.84
C GLU A 639 7.72 -59.31 18.49
N GLY A 640 8.62 -58.53 17.87
CA GLY A 640 9.97 -58.99 17.52
C GLY A 640 10.80 -59.35 18.75
N MET A 641 10.81 -58.49 19.77
CA MET A 641 11.59 -58.72 20.98
C MET A 641 11.07 -59.87 21.83
N ARG A 642 9.74 -60.03 21.90
CA ARG A 642 9.12 -61.10 22.69
C ARG A 642 9.40 -62.48 22.08
N ASN A 643 9.35 -62.61 20.76
CA ASN A 643 9.55 -63.89 20.09
C ASN A 643 10.98 -64.44 20.26
N GLU A 644 12.00 -63.59 20.21
CA GLU A 644 13.39 -64.06 20.34
C GLU A 644 13.76 -64.52 21.75
N ARG A 645 13.27 -63.82 22.77
CA ARG A 645 13.51 -64.22 24.17
C ARG A 645 12.82 -65.53 24.52
N LEU A 646 11.56 -65.70 24.12
CA LEU A 646 10.79 -66.90 24.41
C LEU A 646 11.39 -68.16 23.76
N LYS A 647 11.91 -68.06 22.54
CA LYS A 647 12.60 -69.19 21.88
C LYS A 647 13.81 -69.67 22.68
N THR A 648 14.61 -68.73 23.19
CA THR A 648 15.86 -69.03 23.91
C THR A 648 15.60 -69.69 25.27
N ASP A 649 14.67 -69.13 26.04
CA ASP A 649 14.35 -69.61 27.39
C ASP A 649 13.72 -71.02 27.33
N LEU A 650 12.85 -71.26 26.35
CA LEU A 650 12.24 -72.57 26.15
C LEU A 650 13.29 -73.67 25.92
N ILE A 651 14.24 -73.44 25.02
CA ILE A 651 15.26 -74.45 24.67
C ILE A 651 16.16 -74.75 25.88
N THR A 652 16.51 -73.74 26.65
CA THR A 652 17.37 -73.89 27.84
C THR A 652 16.67 -74.70 28.92
N ASN A 653 15.40 -74.41 29.20
CA ASN A 653 14.61 -75.09 30.22
C ASN A 653 14.34 -76.55 29.87
N VAL A 654 13.88 -76.82 28.64
CA VAL A 654 13.61 -78.18 28.16
C VAL A 654 14.85 -79.05 28.27
N SER A 655 16.02 -78.50 27.98
CA SER A 655 17.25 -79.27 28.00
C SER A 655 17.73 -79.63 29.42
N HIS A 656 17.51 -78.75 30.40
CA HIS A 656 17.77 -79.05 31.81
C HIS A 656 16.90 -80.23 32.29
N ASP A 657 15.64 -80.22 31.87
CA ASP A 657 14.68 -81.27 32.22
C ASP A 657 14.98 -82.61 31.53
N ILE A 658 15.69 -82.61 30.40
CA ILE A 658 16.18 -83.84 29.74
C ILE A 658 17.45 -84.37 30.42
N LYS A 659 18.36 -83.49 30.88
CA LYS A 659 19.65 -83.90 31.47
C LYS A 659 19.49 -84.73 32.76
N THR A 660 18.53 -84.35 33.60
CA THR A 660 18.28 -84.98 34.90
C THR A 660 17.86 -86.46 34.79
N PRO A 661 16.81 -86.83 34.06
CA PRO A 661 16.42 -88.23 33.91
C PRO A 661 17.47 -89.04 33.15
N LEU A 662 18.17 -88.43 32.20
CA LEU A 662 19.20 -89.12 31.43
C LEU A 662 20.41 -89.52 32.26
N THR A 663 20.84 -88.66 33.18
CA THR A 663 21.92 -88.97 34.13
C THR A 663 21.55 -90.17 35.01
N SER A 664 20.29 -90.24 35.43
CA SER A 664 19.76 -91.40 36.17
C SER A 664 19.76 -92.67 35.32
N ILE A 665 19.35 -92.60 34.04
CA ILE A 665 19.36 -93.76 33.12
C ILE A 665 20.79 -94.30 32.97
N ILE A 666 21.78 -93.43 32.73
CA ILE A 666 23.20 -93.83 32.61
C ILE A 666 23.66 -94.51 33.90
N ASN A 667 23.38 -93.91 35.05
CA ASN A 667 23.78 -94.47 36.35
C ASN A 667 23.12 -95.84 36.63
N TYR A 668 21.84 -96.01 36.31
CA TYR A 668 21.17 -97.31 36.49
C TYR A 668 21.70 -98.36 35.53
N VAL A 669 22.01 -98.00 34.28
CA VAL A 669 22.67 -98.91 33.33
C VAL A 669 24.05 -99.31 33.85
N ASP A 670 24.83 -98.36 34.39
CA ASP A 670 26.14 -98.64 35.01
C ASP A 670 26.03 -99.57 36.22
N ILE A 671 25.04 -99.36 37.09
CA ILE A 671 24.76 -100.25 38.24
C ILE A 671 24.39 -101.64 37.74
N LEU A 672 23.48 -101.75 36.77
CA LEU A 672 23.05 -103.03 36.20
C LEU A 672 24.21 -103.78 35.52
N LYS A 673 25.16 -103.09 34.89
CA LYS A 673 26.35 -103.73 34.30
C LYS A 673 27.29 -104.32 35.35
N ARG A 674 27.31 -103.77 36.57
CA ARG A 674 28.12 -104.28 37.71
C ARG A 674 27.52 -105.52 38.36
N GLU A 675 26.23 -105.80 38.14
CA GLU A 675 25.58 -107.03 38.60
C GLU A 675 26.00 -108.25 37.77
N ASN A 676 26.03 -109.43 38.39
CA ASN A 676 26.44 -110.67 37.72
C ASN A 676 25.32 -111.26 36.84
N ILE A 677 25.05 -110.61 35.71
CA ILE A 677 24.04 -111.02 34.72
C ILE A 677 24.56 -112.22 33.90
N GLN A 678 23.86 -113.35 34.01
CA GLN A 678 24.21 -114.62 33.34
C GLN A 678 23.71 -114.70 31.89
N ASP A 679 22.73 -113.88 31.48
CA ASP A 679 22.16 -113.89 30.13
C ASP A 679 22.91 -112.90 29.19
N PRO A 680 23.60 -113.39 28.13
CA PRO A 680 24.34 -112.56 27.20
C PRO A 680 23.46 -111.61 26.37
N LYS A 681 22.16 -111.91 26.16
CA LYS A 681 21.25 -110.99 25.46
C LYS A 681 20.98 -109.74 26.30
N ILE A 682 20.81 -109.91 27.62
CA ILE A 682 20.58 -108.79 28.54
C ILE A 682 21.82 -107.88 28.59
N ARG A 683 23.02 -108.46 28.60
CA ARG A 683 24.27 -107.69 28.55
C ARG A 683 24.40 -106.88 27.26
N GLY A 684 24.06 -107.47 26.11
CA GLY A 684 23.99 -106.74 24.84
C GLY A 684 22.95 -105.61 24.83
N TYR A 685 21.79 -105.79 25.48
CA TYR A 685 20.80 -104.71 25.63
C TYR A 685 21.32 -103.56 26.51
N LEU A 686 22.06 -103.87 27.58
CA LEU A 686 22.67 -102.85 28.43
C LEU A 686 23.73 -102.04 27.68
N ASP A 687 24.58 -102.70 26.89
CA ASP A 687 25.58 -102.00 26.07
C ASP A 687 24.93 -101.07 25.04
N ILE A 688 23.84 -101.51 24.40
CA ILE A 688 23.05 -100.65 23.50
C ILE A 688 22.41 -99.49 24.25
N LEU A 689 21.81 -99.73 25.42
CA LEU A 689 21.17 -98.70 26.23
C LEU A 689 22.17 -97.64 26.70
N GLU A 690 23.35 -98.06 27.15
CA GLU A 690 24.45 -97.17 27.55
C GLU A 690 24.87 -96.28 26.37
N ALA A 691 25.17 -96.88 25.22
CA ALA A 691 25.57 -96.14 24.02
C ALA A 691 24.50 -95.14 23.57
N LYS A 692 23.22 -95.52 23.62
CA LYS A 692 22.10 -94.61 23.28
C LYS A 692 21.90 -93.50 24.32
N ALA A 693 22.03 -93.80 25.61
CA ALA A 693 21.91 -92.81 26.68
C ALA A 693 23.05 -91.80 26.65
N GLN A 694 24.29 -92.26 26.44
CA GLN A 694 25.46 -91.41 26.30
C GLN A 694 25.39 -90.54 25.02
N ARG A 695 24.87 -91.09 23.91
CA ARG A 695 24.60 -90.33 22.69
C ARG A 695 23.56 -89.24 22.92
N LEU A 696 22.47 -89.54 23.63
CA LEU A 696 21.44 -88.54 23.93
C LEU A 696 21.99 -87.43 24.82
N LYS A 697 22.91 -87.74 25.73
CA LYS A 697 23.51 -86.76 26.65
C LYS A 697 24.30 -85.73 25.87
N THR A 698 25.15 -86.23 24.98
CA THR A 698 25.96 -85.40 24.09
C THR A 698 25.09 -84.52 23.20
N LEU A 699 23.99 -85.06 22.64
CA LEU A 699 23.05 -84.29 21.81
C LEU A 699 22.37 -83.16 22.59
N THR A 700 21.88 -83.44 23.80
CA THR A 700 21.22 -82.43 24.63
C THR A 700 22.20 -81.33 25.03
N GLU A 701 23.43 -81.68 25.38
CA GLU A 701 24.48 -80.71 25.71
C GLU A 701 24.84 -79.82 24.50
N ASP A 702 25.01 -80.40 23.32
CA ASP A 702 25.27 -79.66 22.06
C ASP A 702 24.12 -78.69 21.70
N VAL A 703 22.85 -79.09 21.90
CA VAL A 703 21.68 -78.24 21.60
C VAL A 703 21.60 -77.03 22.51
N VAL A 704 21.86 -77.22 23.81
CA VAL A 704 21.91 -76.11 24.78
C VAL A 704 23.02 -75.15 24.42
N GLU A 705 24.20 -75.69 24.13
CA GLU A 705 25.36 -74.89 23.77
C GLU A 705 25.06 -74.08 22.51
N ALA A 706 24.57 -74.71 21.44
CA ALA A 706 24.20 -74.02 20.21
C ALA A 706 23.14 -72.92 20.44
N SER A 707 22.14 -73.16 21.30
CA SER A 707 21.11 -72.16 21.64
C SER A 707 21.66 -70.97 22.41
N LYS A 708 22.54 -71.21 23.40
CA LYS A 708 23.19 -70.16 24.18
C LYS A 708 24.16 -69.34 23.33
N VAL A 709 24.93 -70.00 22.45
CA VAL A 709 25.78 -69.35 21.45
C VAL A 709 24.94 -68.44 20.55
N SER A 710 23.80 -68.93 20.04
CA SER A 710 22.93 -68.18 19.12
C SER A 710 22.26 -66.95 19.71
N SER A 711 21.89 -67.03 20.98
CA SER A 711 21.16 -65.97 21.71
C SER A 711 22.11 -64.94 22.32
N GLY A 712 23.42 -65.11 22.18
CA GLY A 712 24.43 -64.30 22.84
C GLY A 712 24.50 -64.52 24.36
N ASN A 713 23.86 -65.57 24.88
CA ASN A 713 23.79 -65.87 26.31
C ASN A 713 24.95 -66.78 26.77
N ILE A 714 26.18 -66.44 26.35
CA ILE A 714 27.44 -67.09 26.73
C ILE A 714 28.45 -66.05 27.20
N VAL A 715 29.18 -66.37 28.25
CA VAL A 715 30.34 -65.60 28.74
C VAL A 715 31.61 -66.25 28.20
N LEU A 716 32.51 -65.45 27.62
CA LEU A 716 33.80 -65.87 27.06
C LEU A 716 34.95 -65.36 27.94
N GLU A 717 35.92 -66.22 28.24
CA GLU A 717 37.11 -65.89 29.04
C GLU A 717 38.37 -65.91 28.15
N TYR A 718 38.75 -64.73 27.64
CA TYR A 718 39.86 -64.61 26.67
C TYR A 718 41.26 -64.70 27.31
N MET A 719 42.17 -65.40 26.65
CA MET A 719 43.60 -65.54 27.01
C MET A 719 44.48 -65.74 25.76
N ASP A 720 45.80 -65.52 25.89
CA ASP A 720 46.75 -65.80 24.81
C ASP A 720 47.10 -67.29 24.78
N VAL A 721 46.84 -67.93 23.64
CA VAL A 721 47.00 -69.38 23.43
C VAL A 721 47.94 -69.63 22.26
N ASP A 722 48.96 -70.49 22.44
CA ASP A 722 49.77 -71.00 21.33
C ASP A 722 49.03 -72.15 20.63
N LEU A 723 48.58 -71.89 19.39
CA LEU A 723 47.80 -72.85 18.63
C LEU A 723 48.64 -74.08 18.21
N SER A 724 49.96 -73.95 18.10
CA SER A 724 50.86 -75.07 17.80
C SER A 724 50.82 -76.13 18.89
N GLU A 725 50.89 -75.72 20.16
CA GLU A 725 50.81 -76.63 21.31
C GLU A 725 49.43 -77.27 21.41
N MET A 726 48.36 -76.48 21.24
CA MET A 726 47.00 -76.98 21.32
C MET A 726 46.68 -78.00 20.21
N ILE A 727 47.19 -77.80 18.99
CA ILE A 727 47.04 -78.77 17.88
C ILE A 727 47.80 -80.06 18.17
N GLN A 728 49.04 -79.99 18.69
CA GLN A 728 49.80 -81.19 19.07
C GLN A 728 49.08 -81.98 20.15
N GLN A 729 48.54 -81.32 21.18
CA GLN A 729 47.75 -81.97 22.22
C GLN A 729 46.49 -82.62 21.63
N THR A 730 45.77 -81.91 20.78
CA THR A 730 44.54 -82.42 20.14
C THR A 730 44.85 -83.63 19.24
N GLU A 731 45.96 -83.61 18.50
CA GLU A 731 46.38 -84.75 17.69
C GLU A 731 46.68 -85.98 18.56
N GLY A 732 47.41 -85.81 19.67
CA GLY A 732 47.70 -86.88 20.62
C GLY A 732 46.43 -87.50 21.23
N GLU A 733 45.42 -86.68 21.55
CA GLU A 733 44.13 -87.16 22.08
C GLU A 733 43.32 -87.96 21.04
N PHE A 734 43.51 -87.72 19.74
CA PHE A 734 42.80 -88.41 18.67
C PHE A 734 43.62 -89.53 18.00
N ALA A 735 44.89 -89.73 18.38
CA ALA A 735 45.80 -90.71 17.78
C ALA A 735 45.23 -92.14 17.76
N GLU A 736 44.62 -92.59 18.86
CA GLU A 736 43.97 -93.91 18.94
C GLU A 736 42.79 -94.04 17.96
N LYS A 737 41.98 -92.98 17.81
CA LYS A 737 40.81 -92.96 16.90
C LYS A 737 41.24 -92.97 15.44
N PHE A 738 42.29 -92.25 15.08
CA PHE A 738 42.85 -92.28 13.72
C PHE A 738 43.47 -93.64 13.41
N THR A 739 44.24 -94.22 14.36
CA THR A 739 44.85 -95.54 14.21
C THR A 739 43.82 -96.65 14.05
N ALA A 740 42.71 -96.60 14.82
CA ALA A 740 41.61 -97.56 14.71
C ALA A 740 40.96 -97.62 13.32
N ARG A 741 41.07 -96.55 12.53
CA ARG A 741 40.58 -96.47 11.14
C ARG A 741 41.69 -96.48 10.09
N ASN A 742 42.92 -96.80 10.48
CA ASN A 742 44.10 -96.84 9.61
C ASN A 742 44.35 -95.50 8.88
N LEU A 743 44.10 -94.38 9.56
CA LEU A 743 44.34 -93.02 9.04
C LEU A 743 45.73 -92.55 9.48
N SER A 744 46.51 -92.00 8.54
CA SER A 744 47.83 -91.43 8.82
C SER A 744 47.75 -89.90 8.93
N VAL A 745 47.96 -89.34 10.11
CA VAL A 745 47.93 -87.89 10.32
C VAL A 745 49.30 -87.29 9.97
N VAL A 746 49.31 -86.25 9.16
CA VAL A 746 50.51 -85.46 8.80
C VAL A 746 50.30 -84.07 9.37
N VAL A 747 51.09 -83.73 10.38
CA VAL A 747 51.03 -82.45 11.08
C VAL A 747 52.19 -81.58 10.64
N ASN A 748 51.89 -80.44 10.01
CA ASN A 748 52.87 -79.45 9.57
C ASN A 748 52.70 -78.19 10.43
N LEU A 749 53.69 -77.91 11.29
CA LEU A 749 53.69 -76.76 12.18
C LEU A 749 54.81 -75.79 11.81
N PRO A 750 54.60 -74.48 11.97
CA PRO A 750 55.64 -73.48 11.76
C PRO A 750 56.70 -73.57 12.87
N GLU A 751 57.93 -73.13 12.58
CA GLU A 751 58.98 -73.01 13.60
C GLU A 751 58.72 -71.84 14.57
N GLU A 752 57.94 -70.84 14.16
CA GLU A 752 57.55 -69.70 15.01
C GLU A 752 56.28 -69.96 15.84
N PRO A 753 56.17 -69.43 17.07
CA PRO A 753 54.96 -69.56 17.90
C PRO A 753 53.70 -68.95 17.25
N ALA A 754 52.59 -69.69 17.26
CA ALA A 754 51.35 -69.31 16.59
C ALA A 754 50.31 -68.82 17.61
N VAL A 755 50.53 -67.62 18.19
CA VAL A 755 49.74 -67.11 19.32
C VAL A 755 48.47 -66.35 18.90
N ILE A 756 47.33 -66.71 19.48
CA ILE A 756 45.99 -66.11 19.25
C ILE A 756 45.30 -65.74 20.57
N HIS A 757 44.44 -64.70 20.57
CA HIS A 757 43.72 -64.21 21.76
C HIS A 757 42.28 -64.76 21.78
N VAL A 758 42.05 -65.86 22.50
CA VAL A 758 40.80 -66.64 22.46
C VAL A 758 40.49 -67.24 23.83
N ASP A 759 39.28 -67.77 24.02
CA ASP A 759 38.97 -68.62 25.16
C ASP A 759 39.51 -70.03 24.90
N GLY A 760 40.53 -70.44 25.66
CA GLY A 760 41.22 -71.71 25.45
C GLY A 760 40.30 -72.94 25.51
N ARG A 761 39.25 -72.92 26.36
CA ARG A 761 38.30 -74.04 26.47
C ARG A 761 37.37 -74.10 25.25
N ARG A 762 36.92 -72.94 24.78
CA ARG A 762 36.08 -72.84 23.57
C ARG A 762 36.87 -73.14 22.31
N MET A 763 38.13 -72.72 22.25
CA MET A 763 39.02 -73.02 21.13
C MET A 763 39.37 -74.50 21.04
N TRP A 764 39.65 -75.18 22.17
CA TRP A 764 39.80 -76.63 22.19
C TRP A 764 38.53 -77.34 21.68
N ARG A 765 37.33 -76.86 22.08
CA ARG A 765 36.06 -77.39 21.57
C ARG A 765 35.88 -77.20 20.06
N VAL A 766 36.39 -76.10 19.49
CA VAL A 766 36.44 -75.90 18.03
C VAL A 766 37.31 -76.97 17.37
N LEU A 767 38.53 -77.20 17.88
CA LEU A 767 39.45 -78.21 17.34
C LEU A 767 38.91 -79.63 17.50
N GLU A 768 38.35 -79.97 18.66
CA GLU A 768 37.74 -81.27 18.96
C GLU A 768 36.64 -81.61 17.93
N ASN A 769 35.79 -80.64 17.58
CA ASN A 769 34.73 -80.83 16.59
C ASN A 769 35.30 -81.07 15.18
N ILE A 770 36.39 -80.41 14.81
CA ILE A 770 36.97 -80.52 13.46
C ILE A 770 37.79 -81.82 13.32
N PHE A 771 38.66 -82.13 14.29
CA PHE A 771 39.41 -83.40 14.34
C PHE A 771 38.47 -84.60 14.49
N GLY A 772 37.42 -84.45 15.30
CA GLY A 772 36.38 -85.47 15.46
C GLY A 772 35.62 -85.76 14.16
N ASN A 773 35.38 -84.75 13.33
CA ASN A 773 34.82 -84.98 11.99
C ASN A 773 35.80 -85.72 11.08
N ALA A 774 37.08 -85.34 11.05
CA ALA A 774 38.07 -86.04 10.24
C ALA A 774 38.21 -87.52 10.64
N ALA A 775 38.25 -87.83 11.94
CA ALA A 775 38.33 -89.22 12.42
C ALA A 775 37.10 -90.06 12.02
N LYS A 776 35.90 -89.46 11.98
CA LYS A 776 34.64 -90.15 11.68
C LYS A 776 34.35 -90.33 10.20
N TYR A 777 34.79 -89.41 9.36
CA TYR A 777 34.35 -89.36 7.95
C TYR A 777 35.49 -89.50 6.95
N ALA A 778 36.76 -89.48 7.35
CA ALA A 778 37.86 -89.73 6.43
C ALA A 778 37.88 -91.17 5.91
N MET A 779 38.24 -91.34 4.64
CA MET A 779 38.38 -92.63 3.98
C MET A 779 39.47 -93.46 4.67
N PRO A 780 39.18 -94.67 5.18
CA PRO A 780 40.18 -95.52 5.82
C PRO A 780 41.41 -95.77 4.93
N GLY A 781 42.60 -95.80 5.51
CA GLY A 781 43.85 -95.98 4.76
C GLY A 781 44.42 -94.72 4.09
N THR A 782 43.76 -93.56 4.25
CA THR A 782 44.21 -92.28 3.68
C THR A 782 44.93 -91.39 4.71
N ARG A 783 45.41 -90.23 4.25
CA ARG A 783 46.11 -89.24 5.07
C ARG A 783 45.19 -88.08 5.47
N VAL A 784 45.33 -87.60 6.70
CA VAL A 784 44.73 -86.36 7.19
C VAL A 784 45.84 -85.33 7.36
N TYR A 785 45.74 -84.19 6.69
CA TYR A 785 46.73 -83.11 6.78
C TYR A 785 46.25 -82.02 7.72
N ALA A 786 47.04 -81.74 8.75
CA ALA A 786 46.85 -80.64 9.69
C ALA A 786 47.96 -79.61 9.45
N ASP A 787 47.67 -78.56 8.69
CA ASP A 787 48.63 -77.51 8.34
C ASP A 787 48.36 -76.26 9.17
N LEU A 788 49.37 -75.79 9.91
CA LEU A 788 49.34 -74.50 10.59
C LEU A 788 50.29 -73.53 9.88
N GLY A 789 49.76 -72.39 9.46
CA GLY A 789 50.52 -71.33 8.81
C GLY A 789 50.40 -70.02 9.59
N VAL A 790 51.49 -69.27 9.64
CA VAL A 790 51.54 -67.96 10.31
C VAL A 790 51.95 -66.91 9.28
N ASP A 791 51.14 -65.86 9.16
CA ASP A 791 51.40 -64.67 8.34
C ASP A 791 51.66 -63.45 9.27
N GLU A 792 51.99 -62.27 8.71
CA GLU A 792 52.24 -61.04 9.51
C GLU A 792 51.03 -60.55 10.33
N GLU A 793 49.82 -60.86 9.89
CA GLU A 793 48.57 -60.37 10.47
C GLU A 793 47.67 -61.47 11.04
N SER A 794 47.90 -62.74 10.69
CA SER A 794 47.00 -63.82 11.09
C SER A 794 47.68 -65.17 11.27
N VAL A 795 47.10 -65.98 12.14
CA VAL A 795 47.38 -67.41 12.29
C VAL A 795 46.27 -68.18 11.57
N SER A 796 46.64 -69.11 10.68
CA SER A 796 45.69 -69.90 9.91
C SER A 796 45.92 -71.40 10.10
N PHE A 797 44.88 -72.11 10.52
CA PHE A 797 44.89 -73.55 10.68
C PHE A 797 44.02 -74.19 9.60
N SER A 798 44.52 -75.24 8.94
CA SER A 798 43.83 -75.99 7.91
C SER A 798 43.84 -77.48 8.21
N LEU A 799 42.66 -78.10 8.31
CA LEU A 799 42.52 -79.56 8.38
C LEU A 799 41.91 -80.09 7.09
N LYS A 800 42.60 -81.03 6.42
CA LYS A 800 42.21 -81.61 5.13
C LYS A 800 42.16 -83.14 5.20
N ASN A 801 41.10 -83.74 4.66
CA ASN A 801 41.01 -85.19 4.46
C ASN A 801 40.21 -85.54 3.21
N VAL A 802 40.39 -86.76 2.71
CA VAL A 802 39.50 -87.36 1.71
C VAL A 802 38.35 -88.04 2.45
N SER A 803 37.12 -87.72 2.10
CA SER A 803 35.91 -88.30 2.68
C SER A 803 35.71 -89.74 2.22
N GLU A 804 35.22 -90.62 3.10
CA GLU A 804 34.84 -92.01 2.77
C GLU A 804 33.65 -92.08 1.81
N GLN A 805 32.75 -91.09 1.90
CA GLN A 805 31.57 -90.97 1.06
C GLN A 805 31.60 -89.66 0.26
N GLN A 806 30.95 -89.67 -0.90
CA GLN A 806 30.85 -88.52 -1.78
C GLN A 806 30.11 -87.35 -1.09
N LEU A 807 30.73 -86.16 -1.10
CA LEU A 807 30.16 -84.95 -0.52
C LEU A 807 29.22 -84.28 -1.53
N ASN A 808 27.92 -84.59 -1.46
CA ASN A 808 26.89 -84.03 -2.35
C ASN A 808 26.15 -82.81 -1.77
N ILE A 809 26.78 -82.09 -0.82
CA ILE A 809 26.19 -80.93 -0.12
C ILE A 809 27.15 -79.74 -0.22
N SER A 810 26.61 -78.53 -0.28
CA SER A 810 27.42 -77.30 -0.30
C SER A 810 28.12 -77.04 1.04
N ALA A 811 29.22 -76.28 1.00
CA ALA A 811 29.95 -75.91 2.21
C ALA A 811 29.11 -75.09 3.20
N ASP A 812 28.31 -74.14 2.71
CA ASP A 812 27.44 -73.33 3.56
C ASP A 812 26.40 -74.20 4.27
N GLU A 813 25.76 -75.11 3.53
CA GLU A 813 24.74 -76.02 4.06
C GLU A 813 25.32 -77.03 5.07
N LEU A 814 26.56 -77.50 4.90
CA LEU A 814 27.23 -78.36 5.89
C LEU A 814 27.61 -77.64 7.19
N THR A 815 27.66 -76.30 7.18
CA THR A 815 27.89 -75.50 8.40
C THR A 815 26.60 -75.10 9.11
N GLU A 816 25.42 -75.40 8.55
CA GLU A 816 24.12 -75.18 9.18
C GLU A 816 23.81 -76.19 10.28
N ARG A 817 22.91 -75.82 11.19
CA ARG A 817 22.56 -76.68 12.35
C ARG A 817 21.77 -77.92 11.91
N PHE A 818 22.14 -79.06 12.48
CA PHE A 818 21.50 -80.38 12.26
C PHE A 818 21.64 -80.96 10.85
N ILE A 819 22.44 -80.35 9.98
CA ILE A 819 22.73 -80.88 8.65
C ILE A 819 23.84 -81.95 8.73
N ARG A 820 23.69 -83.00 7.92
CA ARG A 820 24.69 -84.07 7.73
C ARG A 820 24.83 -84.37 6.24
N GLY A 821 26.06 -84.67 5.82
CA GLY A 821 26.43 -85.00 4.44
C GLY A 821 25.97 -86.36 3.89
N ASP A 822 25.38 -87.22 4.72
CA ASP A 822 25.11 -88.64 4.41
C ASP A 822 23.60 -88.91 4.28
N ILE A 823 23.21 -89.70 3.27
CA ILE A 823 21.82 -90.09 2.96
C ILE A 823 21.33 -91.20 3.92
N SER A 824 22.23 -91.91 4.62
CA SER A 824 21.88 -92.98 5.55
C SER A 824 21.86 -92.50 7.02
N ARG A 825 20.70 -92.58 7.68
CA ARG A 825 20.50 -92.11 9.08
C ARG A 825 21.22 -92.94 10.16
N SER A 826 22.12 -93.85 9.79
CA SER A 826 22.71 -94.86 10.66
C SER A 826 24.05 -94.48 11.32
N THR A 827 24.70 -93.39 10.91
CA THR A 827 26.00 -92.96 11.49
C THR A 827 25.85 -92.06 12.73
N GLU A 828 26.86 -92.09 13.62
CA GLU A 828 26.88 -91.34 14.89
C GLU A 828 27.38 -89.88 14.73
N GLY A 829 26.52 -88.90 15.06
CA GLY A 829 26.85 -87.48 15.10
C GLY A 829 25.63 -86.62 15.44
N SER A 830 25.81 -85.38 15.89
CA SER A 830 24.71 -84.44 16.20
C SER A 830 24.30 -83.55 15.02
N GLY A 831 25.21 -83.31 14.08
CA GLY A 831 25.04 -82.28 13.04
C GLY A 831 25.18 -80.85 13.62
N LEU A 832 25.64 -80.71 14.87
CA LEU A 832 25.84 -79.42 15.52
C LEU A 832 27.32 -79.04 15.66
N GLY A 833 28.25 -80.01 15.57
CA GLY A 833 29.68 -79.76 15.80
C GLY A 833 30.29 -78.68 14.90
N LEU A 834 30.00 -78.68 13.59
CA LEU A 834 30.52 -77.67 12.66
C LEU A 834 29.89 -76.29 12.86
N SER A 835 28.57 -76.23 13.12
CA SER A 835 27.89 -74.96 13.39
C SER A 835 28.32 -74.33 14.72
N ILE A 836 28.54 -75.15 15.75
CA ILE A 836 29.12 -74.71 17.03
C ILE A 836 30.57 -74.23 16.80
N ALA A 837 31.38 -74.97 16.05
CA ALA A 837 32.75 -74.57 15.74
C ALA A 837 32.79 -73.23 14.98
N LYS A 838 31.92 -73.02 13.99
CA LYS A 838 31.77 -71.76 13.26
C LYS A 838 31.37 -70.61 14.19
N SER A 839 30.26 -70.75 14.92
CA SER A 839 29.77 -69.68 15.80
C SER A 839 30.72 -69.37 16.95
N LEU A 840 31.40 -70.37 17.54
CA LEU A 840 32.43 -70.12 18.56
C LEU A 840 33.66 -69.41 17.98
N THR A 841 34.06 -69.74 16.75
CA THR A 841 35.16 -69.07 16.06
C THR A 841 34.80 -67.59 15.78
N GLU A 842 33.61 -67.34 15.24
CA GLU A 842 33.12 -66.00 14.91
C GLU A 842 32.89 -65.12 16.15
N MET A 843 32.32 -65.66 17.23
CA MET A 843 32.14 -64.92 18.49
C MET A 843 33.47 -64.53 19.14
N GLN A 844 34.54 -65.30 18.90
CA GLN A 844 35.89 -65.01 19.38
C GLN A 844 36.69 -64.12 18.39
N GLY A 845 36.04 -63.56 17.37
CA GLY A 845 36.67 -62.66 16.39
C GLY A 845 37.50 -63.34 15.31
N GLY A 846 37.41 -64.67 15.19
CA GLY A 846 38.02 -65.45 14.11
C GLY A 846 37.10 -65.61 12.90
N ARG A 847 37.65 -66.13 11.80
CA ARG A 847 36.92 -66.52 10.60
C ARG A 847 36.99 -68.03 10.40
N PHE A 848 35.84 -68.66 10.15
CA PHE A 848 35.71 -70.08 9.86
C PHE A 848 35.25 -70.28 8.41
N GLU A 849 36.02 -71.00 7.60
CA GLU A 849 35.73 -71.27 6.19
C GLU A 849 35.77 -72.78 5.93
N LEU A 850 34.71 -73.31 5.33
CA LEU A 850 34.65 -74.70 4.88
C LEU A 850 34.78 -74.73 3.35
N TYR A 851 35.65 -75.59 2.83
CA TYR A 851 35.87 -75.79 1.40
C TYR A 851 35.71 -77.27 1.05
N LEU A 852 34.91 -77.52 0.02
CA LEU A 852 34.59 -78.86 -0.47
C LEU A 852 34.90 -78.91 -1.97
N ASP A 853 35.60 -79.95 -2.43
CA ASP A 853 35.89 -80.20 -3.84
C ASP A 853 35.90 -81.71 -4.11
N GLY A 854 34.82 -82.23 -4.70
CA GLY A 854 34.59 -83.67 -4.82
C GLY A 854 34.59 -84.35 -3.45
N ASP A 855 35.54 -85.25 -3.21
CA ASP A 855 35.69 -85.95 -1.92
C ASP A 855 36.64 -85.23 -0.95
N LEU A 856 37.20 -84.07 -1.32
CA LEU A 856 38.07 -83.28 -0.46
C LEU A 856 37.24 -82.49 0.55
N PHE A 857 37.47 -82.76 1.84
CA PHE A 857 36.98 -81.93 2.95
C PHE A 857 38.13 -81.08 3.48
N ARG A 858 37.96 -79.75 3.51
CA ARG A 858 38.94 -78.81 4.06
C ARG A 858 38.27 -77.75 4.93
N VAL A 859 38.67 -77.67 6.20
CA VAL A 859 38.29 -76.56 7.11
C VAL A 859 39.49 -75.63 7.27
N ASN A 860 39.26 -74.33 7.14
CA ASN A 860 40.22 -73.28 7.43
C ASN A 860 39.68 -72.39 8.56
N ILE A 861 40.50 -72.19 9.60
CA ILE A 861 40.21 -71.20 10.64
C ILE A 861 41.32 -70.16 10.65
N ARG A 862 40.94 -68.89 10.71
CA ARG A 862 41.87 -67.76 10.77
C ARG A 862 41.55 -66.87 11.95
N PHE A 863 42.58 -66.55 12.74
CA PHE A 863 42.49 -65.56 13.81
C PHE A 863 43.55 -64.46 13.61
N PRO A 864 43.29 -63.23 14.08
CA PRO A 864 44.32 -62.21 14.18
C PRO A 864 45.50 -62.72 15.02
N ARG A 865 46.72 -62.52 14.52
CA ARG A 865 47.95 -62.90 15.25
C ARG A 865 48.16 -61.93 16.40
N VAL A 866 48.38 -62.45 17.60
CA VAL A 866 48.81 -61.62 18.74
C VAL A 866 50.28 -61.29 18.53
N ARG A 867 50.58 -60.04 18.20
CA ARG A 867 51.97 -59.54 18.15
C ARG A 867 52.47 -59.44 19.59
N ARG A 868 53.48 -60.24 19.94
CA ARG A 868 54.22 -60.06 21.19
C ARG A 868 55.02 -58.78 21.17
#